data_AF-E6M5N6-F1
#
_entry.id   AF-E6M5N6-F1
#
_cell.length_a   1.000
_cell.length_b   1.000
_cell.length_c   1.000
_cell.angle_alpha   90.00
_cell.angle_beta   90.00
_cell.angle_gamma   90.00
#
_symmetry.space_group_name_H-M   'P 1'
#
loop_
_entity.id
_entity.type
_entity.pdbx_description
1 polymer ?
#
loop_
_entity_poly.entity_id
_entity_poly.type
_entity_poly.pdbx_seq_one_letter_code
_entity_poly.pdbx_strand_id
1 'polypeptide(L)'
;MNLKKKFVIGAASLALVAGMGVAPAMAADGDKIVLPGGQSFDRVAGAERVETSLKVAMKAAKDTPAKARKVYLVNYKAMVDAASSGILNDGVVVLVPADKAGQIVVGHQIKKLIGQNVQEFTAVGGTSVVPNAWIDNVVAGYDNGVPTISRLGGADRYATNIEIIKKAKDAPGANWDRNYFAQGNVVVDALTAGAVINGPIILVPPTGDVPQGTVDYYQKNLANKSVIVLGGTGALSDDQVNKVTGGKEEINPWKYNTTIDSLKADVQTAAAKYYGQGAWQHMDKDVLEEPTNKYFGLGKAEITGTSANENDINIKDGIAAGKEAKAFKGWKNANNEVAANLAKIMGKADNPANNTVNKLKETMNDALDALVGAQGAAPASVAAAQSGFLSAFKAYYGFDAQKLVVNGDGSVNLGGFTTTGDVVTGYDFAAADKKAQQIAESKDNLLKIGAEQFTYADAVGYEAANFASFQTNAASSPVSAAAMGIAAPKKAAEVKAQANKSYKALKDAVNAYKAGPLPKVITSTGTHQRLAGADRYETAALLSYYLTAGPEGKNNGQLSGQGRVYVASGNDANIVDAMVAGQLEKGPILLLPSTGTPSDNVLAEFKRLGMTQGNTMKEGYTIGGTNAVSDDTLKAAVKSFAEGLKDQPEAAPAAPTASAKPTLGAVTGSPITAVNGTASVPVTGAKSAPAEYTCSIDKNEISAGTSGKVKFAVAWDASTKACKVTATDDSHNGAVSGTIKVTVKVDEDGAASAAKTVSDGAEKDVTVNIS
;
A
#
# COMPACT_ATOMS: atom_id res chain seq x y z
N MET A 1 63.36 43.19 -2.92
CA MET A 1 62.79 44.05 -1.85
C MET A 1 61.91 45.09 -2.53
N ASN A 2 60.58 44.94 -2.49
CA ASN A 2 59.66 46.01 -2.91
C ASN A 2 58.20 45.78 -2.44
N LEU A 3 57.72 46.78 -1.69
CA LEU A 3 56.41 47.44 -1.75
C LEU A 3 55.14 46.72 -1.27
N LYS A 4 54.80 47.06 -0.01
CA LYS A 4 53.52 47.65 0.44
C LYS A 4 52.38 47.65 -0.59
N LYS A 5 51.30 46.91 -0.31
CA LYS A 5 49.89 47.33 -0.56
C LYS A 5 48.88 46.51 0.26
N LYS A 6 48.36 47.19 1.29
CA LYS A 6 46.97 47.19 1.81
C LYS A 6 46.32 45.84 2.18
N PHE A 7 46.37 45.56 3.48
CA PHE A 7 45.28 44.94 4.24
C PHE A 7 43.96 45.69 3.96
N VAL A 8 42.93 44.96 3.54
CA VAL A 8 41.53 45.33 3.76
C VAL A 8 40.92 44.21 4.59
N ILE A 9 40.77 44.50 5.89
CA ILE A 9 39.90 43.79 6.80
C ILE A 9 38.49 44.24 6.43
N GLY A 10 37.72 43.36 5.80
CA GLY A 10 36.29 43.53 5.60
C GLY A 10 35.55 42.59 6.54
N ALA A 11 35.34 43.04 7.78
CA ALA A 11 34.27 42.51 8.60
C ALA A 11 32.95 43.00 7.98
N ALA A 12 32.13 42.07 7.52
CA ALA A 12 30.68 42.27 7.43
C ALA A 12 30.03 41.20 8.30
N SER A 13 29.66 41.63 9.49
CA SER A 13 28.87 40.90 10.46
C SER A 13 27.50 40.53 9.90
N LEU A 14 26.99 39.41 10.42
CA LEU A 14 25.59 39.14 10.75
C LEU A 14 24.55 40.14 10.21
N ALA A 15 23.76 39.66 9.25
CA ALA A 15 22.35 40.01 9.17
C ALA A 15 21.54 38.71 9.10
N LEU A 16 20.86 38.44 10.21
CA LEU A 16 19.68 37.59 10.33
C LEU A 16 18.73 37.87 9.15
N VAL A 17 18.56 36.90 8.25
CA VAL A 17 17.39 36.83 7.36
C VAL A 17 16.79 35.44 7.50
N ALA A 18 15.61 35.41 8.12
CA ALA A 18 14.69 34.30 8.09
C ALA A 18 14.35 33.96 6.64
N GLY A 19 14.53 32.69 6.27
CA GLY A 19 14.28 32.20 4.91
C GLY A 19 15.12 30.96 4.64
N MET A 20 14.53 29.79 4.90
CA MET A 20 15.14 28.46 4.81
C MET A 20 15.74 28.21 3.42
N GLY A 21 17.06 28.33 3.27
CA GLY A 21 17.73 28.11 1.98
C GLY A 21 19.25 27.92 2.02
N VAL A 22 19.85 27.68 3.20
CA VAL A 22 21.31 27.47 3.29
C VAL A 22 21.68 26.06 2.83
N ALA A 23 22.41 26.00 1.71
CA ALA A 23 23.23 24.86 1.32
C ALA A 23 24.16 24.47 2.49
N PRO A 24 24.51 23.18 2.66
CA PRO A 24 25.41 22.76 3.72
C PRO A 24 26.71 23.57 3.69
N ALA A 25 27.23 23.95 4.87
CA ALA A 25 28.51 24.63 4.99
C ALA A 25 29.57 23.83 4.23
N MET A 26 30.14 24.44 3.19
CA MET A 26 30.97 23.77 2.19
C MET A 26 32.26 23.24 2.84
N ALA A 27 32.31 21.92 3.05
CA ALA A 27 33.55 21.20 3.31
C ALA A 27 34.45 21.27 2.06
N ALA A 28 35.79 21.24 2.21
CA ALA A 28 36.69 21.22 1.06
C ALA A 28 36.55 19.90 0.27
N ASP A 29 37.13 19.86 -0.93
CA ASP A 29 37.06 18.64 -1.76
C ASP A 29 37.65 17.43 -1.01
N GLY A 30 36.86 16.36 -0.91
CA GLY A 30 37.19 15.17 -0.14
C GLY A 30 36.91 15.21 1.37
N ASP A 31 36.45 16.33 1.94
CA ASP A 31 36.11 16.43 3.36
C ASP A 31 34.74 15.80 3.68
N LYS A 32 34.60 15.38 4.94
CA LYS A 32 33.35 14.88 5.51
C LYS A 32 32.26 15.96 5.46
N ILE A 33 31.16 15.68 4.76
CA ILE A 33 30.00 16.55 4.68
C ILE A 33 29.14 16.32 5.93
N VAL A 34 28.87 17.36 6.71
CA VAL A 34 28.00 17.28 7.90
C VAL A 34 26.73 18.09 7.67
N LEU A 35 25.58 17.45 7.88
CA LEU A 35 24.27 18.06 7.72
C LEU A 35 23.78 18.67 9.05
N PRO A 36 22.90 19.70 8.99
CA PRO A 36 22.40 20.39 10.20
C PRO A 36 21.75 19.49 11.26
N GLY A 37 21.24 18.31 10.86
CA GLY A 37 20.64 17.31 11.76
C GLY A 37 21.64 16.34 12.42
N GLY A 38 22.96 16.54 12.23
CA GLY A 38 24.01 15.67 12.78
C GLY A 38 24.35 14.45 11.91
N GLN A 39 23.62 14.21 10.83
CA GLN A 39 23.98 13.21 9.82
C GLN A 39 25.23 13.65 9.06
N SER A 40 26.01 12.69 8.55
CA SER A 40 27.22 13.03 7.81
C SER A 40 27.50 12.06 6.68
N PHE A 41 28.11 12.55 5.60
CA PHE A 41 28.63 11.74 4.50
C PHE A 41 30.16 11.82 4.51
N ASP A 42 30.81 10.67 4.66
CA ASP A 42 32.27 10.54 4.68
C ASP A 42 32.76 9.82 3.43
N ARG A 43 34.02 10.01 3.05
CA ARG A 43 34.63 9.36 1.89
C ARG A 43 35.57 8.25 2.31
N VAL A 44 35.34 7.05 1.80
CA VAL A 44 36.19 5.87 1.99
C VAL A 44 36.96 5.62 0.71
N ALA A 45 38.16 6.19 0.61
CA ALA A 45 39.00 6.13 -0.58
C ALA A 45 40.48 6.01 -0.24
N GLY A 46 41.22 5.22 -1.02
CA GLY A 46 42.68 5.25 -1.09
C GLY A 46 43.19 6.00 -2.31
N ALA A 47 44.51 6.14 -2.43
CA ALA A 47 45.13 6.68 -3.65
C ALA A 47 44.87 5.77 -4.86
N GLU A 48 44.78 4.47 -4.61
CA GLU A 48 44.54 3.42 -5.61
C GLU A 48 43.43 2.46 -5.17
N ARG A 49 42.89 1.70 -6.13
CA ARG A 49 41.77 0.75 -5.91
C ARG A 49 42.04 -0.27 -4.81
N VAL A 50 43.28 -0.75 -4.74
CA VAL A 50 43.73 -1.70 -3.71
C VAL A 50 43.61 -1.06 -2.32
N GLU A 51 44.02 0.20 -2.17
CA GLU A 51 43.91 0.90 -0.88
C GLU A 51 42.45 1.23 -0.54
N THR A 52 41.62 1.61 -1.52
CA THR A 52 40.17 1.75 -1.33
C THR A 52 39.58 0.43 -0.80
N SER A 53 39.94 -0.72 -1.39
CA SER A 53 39.48 -2.04 -0.92
C SER A 53 39.87 -2.34 0.52
N LEU A 54 41.09 -1.98 0.92
CA LEU A 54 41.59 -2.18 2.28
C LEU A 54 40.84 -1.30 3.29
N LYS A 55 40.50 -0.05 2.93
CA LYS A 55 39.71 0.85 3.79
C LYS A 55 38.26 0.37 3.93
N VAL A 56 37.67 -0.17 2.86
CA VAL A 56 36.33 -0.78 2.91
C VAL A 56 36.33 -2.05 3.77
N ALA A 57 37.34 -2.92 3.59
CA ALA A 57 37.53 -4.12 4.41
C ALA A 57 37.75 -3.78 5.90
N MET A 58 38.58 -2.77 6.19
CA MET A 58 38.75 -2.25 7.56
C MET A 58 37.43 -1.80 8.16
N LYS A 59 36.58 -1.11 7.38
CA LYS A 59 35.27 -0.66 7.85
C LYS A 59 34.36 -1.85 8.17
N ALA A 60 34.27 -2.82 7.27
CA ALA A 60 33.49 -4.04 7.48
C ALA A 60 33.98 -4.83 8.72
N ALA A 61 35.29 -4.94 8.90
CA ALA A 61 35.90 -5.57 10.08
C ALA A 61 35.61 -4.79 11.37
N LYS A 62 35.61 -3.46 11.34
CA LYS A 62 35.25 -2.64 12.52
C LYS A 62 33.77 -2.77 12.88
N ASP A 63 32.90 -2.82 11.88
CA ASP A 63 31.45 -2.95 12.10
C ASP A 63 31.08 -4.35 12.62
N THR A 64 31.78 -5.38 12.13
CA THR A 64 31.59 -6.77 12.54
C THR A 64 32.97 -7.40 12.81
N PRO A 65 33.51 -7.31 14.05
CA PRO A 65 34.85 -7.80 14.39
C PRO A 65 35.12 -9.28 14.06
N ALA A 66 34.07 -10.11 14.00
CA ALA A 66 34.19 -11.50 13.58
C ALA A 66 34.69 -11.65 12.13
N LYS A 67 34.34 -10.72 11.23
CA LYS A 67 34.79 -10.73 9.83
C LYS A 67 36.30 -10.57 9.69
N ALA A 68 36.98 -9.97 10.67
CA ALA A 68 38.44 -9.80 10.64
C ALA A 68 39.23 -11.13 10.70
N ARG A 69 38.56 -12.24 11.04
CA ARG A 69 39.19 -13.57 11.13
C ARG A 69 39.43 -14.21 9.76
N LYS A 70 38.75 -13.75 8.71
CA LYS A 70 38.86 -14.32 7.37
C LYS A 70 38.99 -13.23 6.31
N VAL A 71 39.93 -13.40 5.40
CA VAL A 71 40.17 -12.47 4.30
C VAL A 71 40.04 -13.18 2.96
N TYR A 72 39.11 -12.70 2.15
CA TYR A 72 38.90 -13.12 0.77
C TYR A 72 39.76 -12.26 -0.16
N LEU A 73 40.72 -12.91 -0.83
CA LEU A 73 41.67 -12.29 -1.74
C LEU A 73 41.16 -12.42 -3.16
N VAL A 74 40.86 -11.29 -3.79
CA VAL A 74 40.31 -11.24 -5.16
C VAL A 74 41.26 -10.47 -6.06
N ASN A 75 41.53 -10.98 -7.26
CA ASN A 75 42.27 -10.21 -8.25
C ASN A 75 41.48 -8.95 -8.62
N TYR A 76 42.10 -7.77 -8.55
CA TYR A 76 41.40 -6.51 -8.86
C TYR A 76 40.88 -6.40 -10.30
N LYS A 77 41.40 -7.22 -11.23
CA LYS A 77 40.89 -7.34 -12.61
C LYS A 77 39.75 -8.37 -12.73
N ALA A 78 39.56 -9.23 -11.74
CA ALA A 78 38.50 -10.24 -11.68
C ALA A 78 37.23 -9.67 -11.05
N MET A 79 36.65 -8.70 -11.74
CA MET A 79 35.51 -7.90 -11.30
C MET A 79 34.28 -8.72 -10.91
N VAL A 80 34.02 -9.81 -11.63
CA VAL A 80 32.85 -10.68 -11.42
C VAL A 80 32.97 -11.50 -10.13
N ASP A 81 34.18 -11.98 -9.85
CA ASP A 81 34.49 -12.75 -8.64
C ASP A 81 34.37 -11.86 -7.39
N ALA A 82 34.80 -10.59 -7.52
CA ALA A 82 34.66 -9.58 -6.46
C ALA A 82 33.18 -9.27 -6.17
N ALA A 83 32.38 -8.99 -7.20
CA ALA A 83 30.95 -8.70 -7.03
C ALA A 83 30.18 -9.89 -6.42
N SER A 84 30.51 -11.12 -6.84
CA SER A 84 29.89 -12.34 -6.30
C SER A 84 30.23 -12.60 -4.84
N SER A 85 31.37 -12.09 -4.35
CA SER A 85 31.85 -12.32 -2.99
C SER A 85 31.09 -11.52 -1.92
N GLY A 86 30.24 -10.56 -2.30
CA GLY A 86 29.50 -9.71 -1.36
C GLY A 86 28.63 -10.48 -0.36
N ILE A 87 28.13 -11.67 -0.74
CA ILE A 87 27.32 -12.54 0.10
C ILE A 87 28.10 -13.28 1.22
N LEU A 88 29.43 -13.23 1.17
CA LEU A 88 30.29 -13.89 2.15
C LEU A 88 30.36 -13.04 3.43
N ASN A 89 29.47 -13.35 4.36
CA ASN A 89 29.29 -12.58 5.59
C ASN A 89 30.24 -12.99 6.74
N ASP A 90 31.07 -14.02 6.55
CA ASP A 90 32.02 -14.54 7.55
C ASP A 90 33.45 -13.97 7.40
N GLY A 91 33.69 -13.07 6.45
CA GLY A 91 35.00 -12.46 6.21
C GLY A 91 34.94 -11.09 5.54
N VAL A 92 36.11 -10.54 5.24
CA VAL A 92 36.28 -9.28 4.48
C VAL A 92 36.90 -9.53 3.11
N VAL A 93 36.51 -8.74 2.12
CA VAL A 93 36.98 -8.85 0.72
C VAL A 93 38.04 -7.79 0.45
N VAL A 94 39.22 -8.22 -0.01
CA VAL A 94 40.38 -7.37 -0.30
C VAL A 94 40.87 -7.63 -1.73
N LEU A 95 41.14 -6.54 -2.46
CA LEU A 95 41.67 -6.64 -3.81
C LEU A 95 43.19 -6.81 -3.80
N VAL A 96 43.68 -7.67 -4.68
CA VAL A 96 45.09 -8.02 -4.79
C VAL A 96 45.60 -7.64 -6.19
N PRO A 97 46.71 -6.86 -6.29
CA PRO A 97 47.33 -6.53 -7.56
C PRO A 97 48.15 -7.70 -8.14
N ALA A 98 48.47 -7.62 -9.42
CA ALA A 98 49.20 -8.68 -10.11
C ALA A 98 50.71 -8.66 -9.85
N ASP A 99 51.26 -7.52 -9.42
CA ASP A 99 52.67 -7.37 -9.12
C ASP A 99 52.99 -7.85 -7.70
N LYS A 100 54.16 -8.47 -7.55
CA LYS A 100 54.61 -9.08 -6.29
C LYS A 100 54.78 -8.06 -5.16
N ALA A 101 55.25 -6.85 -5.48
CA ALA A 101 55.48 -5.82 -4.46
C ALA A 101 54.15 -5.37 -3.84
N GLY A 102 53.14 -5.12 -4.67
CA GLY A 102 51.79 -4.79 -4.24
C GLY A 102 51.14 -5.90 -3.42
N GLN A 103 51.37 -7.18 -3.74
CA GLN A 103 50.87 -8.31 -2.95
C GLN A 103 51.44 -8.33 -1.53
N ILE A 104 52.75 -8.10 -1.38
CA ILE A 104 53.42 -8.02 -0.06
C ILE A 104 52.89 -6.81 0.72
N VAL A 105 52.72 -5.67 0.05
CA VAL A 105 52.13 -4.47 0.66
C VAL A 105 50.71 -4.73 1.15
N VAL A 106 49.88 -5.44 0.37
CA VAL A 106 48.53 -5.85 0.78
C VAL A 106 48.59 -6.67 2.07
N GLY A 107 49.49 -7.66 2.16
CA GLY A 107 49.70 -8.43 3.39
C GLY A 107 50.01 -7.57 4.62
N HIS A 108 50.95 -6.63 4.50
CA HIS A 108 51.28 -5.70 5.56
C HIS A 108 50.09 -4.79 5.96
N GLN A 109 49.33 -4.32 4.97
CA GLN A 109 48.16 -3.46 5.23
C GLN A 109 47.01 -4.24 5.87
N ILE A 110 46.81 -5.51 5.53
CA ILE A 110 45.83 -6.38 6.22
C ILE A 110 46.18 -6.48 7.70
N LYS A 111 47.45 -6.75 8.03
CA LYS A 111 47.94 -6.79 9.43
C LYS A 111 47.67 -5.48 10.16
N LYS A 112 47.97 -4.35 9.51
CA LYS A 112 47.86 -3.01 10.08
C LYS A 112 46.42 -2.53 10.26
N LEU A 113 45.56 -2.76 9.26
CA LEU A 113 44.23 -2.13 9.17
C LEU A 113 43.10 -3.05 9.61
N ILE A 114 43.20 -4.36 9.33
CA ILE A 114 42.14 -5.33 9.64
C ILE A 114 42.43 -6.01 10.98
N GLY A 115 43.68 -6.47 11.20
CA GLY A 115 44.14 -6.97 12.49
C GLY A 115 45.12 -8.13 12.39
N GLN A 116 45.65 -8.53 13.55
CA GLN A 116 46.69 -9.56 13.66
C GLN A 116 46.14 -10.99 13.84
N ASN A 117 44.81 -11.15 13.93
CA ASN A 117 44.16 -12.44 14.21
C ASN A 117 43.45 -13.04 12.99
N VAL A 118 43.89 -12.71 11.76
CA VAL A 118 43.42 -13.40 10.55
C VAL A 118 43.79 -14.89 10.66
N GLN A 119 42.78 -15.75 10.59
CA GLN A 119 42.87 -17.21 10.72
C GLN A 119 42.87 -17.91 9.36
N GLU A 120 42.27 -17.29 8.34
CA GLU A 120 42.13 -17.87 7.01
C GLU A 120 42.29 -16.82 5.90
N PHE A 121 43.09 -17.15 4.89
CA PHE A 121 43.12 -16.47 3.60
C PHE A 121 42.45 -17.35 2.54
N THR A 122 41.44 -16.82 1.87
CA THR A 122 40.72 -17.52 0.82
C THR A 122 40.90 -16.80 -0.50
N ALA A 123 41.54 -17.44 -1.49
CA ALA A 123 41.56 -16.91 -2.84
C ALA A 123 40.20 -17.09 -3.53
N VAL A 124 39.66 -16.02 -4.10
CA VAL A 124 38.45 -16.08 -4.94
C VAL A 124 38.86 -16.03 -6.41
N GLY A 125 38.45 -17.05 -7.16
CA GLY A 125 38.85 -17.31 -8.54
C GLY A 125 39.78 -18.52 -8.66
N GLY A 126 39.88 -19.05 -9.89
CA GLY A 126 40.81 -20.14 -10.22
C GLY A 126 42.28 -19.73 -10.14
N THR A 127 43.20 -20.69 -10.25
CA THR A 127 44.66 -20.45 -10.21
C THR A 127 45.17 -19.62 -11.39
N SER A 128 44.42 -19.56 -12.50
CA SER A 128 44.69 -18.68 -13.64
C SER A 128 44.41 -17.21 -13.35
N VAL A 129 43.54 -16.93 -12.38
CA VAL A 129 43.09 -15.57 -12.01
C VAL A 129 43.79 -15.08 -10.75
N VAL A 130 43.90 -15.95 -9.74
CA VAL A 130 44.68 -15.72 -8.51
C VAL A 130 45.65 -16.90 -8.35
N PRO A 131 46.87 -16.83 -8.91
CA PRO A 131 47.89 -17.85 -8.72
C PRO A 131 48.22 -18.08 -7.24
N ASN A 132 48.62 -19.32 -6.87
CA ASN A 132 48.99 -19.64 -5.48
C ASN A 132 50.14 -18.73 -4.98
N ALA A 133 51.08 -18.40 -5.85
CA ALA A 133 52.18 -17.47 -5.53
C ALA A 133 51.69 -16.08 -5.07
N TRP A 134 50.51 -15.61 -5.50
CA TRP A 134 49.97 -14.34 -5.02
C TRP A 134 49.55 -14.43 -3.56
N ILE A 135 48.93 -15.56 -3.19
CA ILE A 135 48.53 -15.84 -1.81
C ILE A 135 49.79 -15.94 -0.93
N ASP A 136 50.80 -16.66 -1.40
CA ASP A 136 52.07 -16.81 -0.68
C ASP A 136 52.74 -15.44 -0.45
N ASN A 137 52.73 -14.55 -1.44
CA ASN A 137 53.27 -13.20 -1.30
C ASN A 137 52.47 -12.34 -0.29
N VAL A 138 51.13 -12.45 -0.27
CA VAL A 138 50.28 -11.75 0.71
C VAL A 138 50.53 -12.29 2.12
N VAL A 139 50.61 -13.62 2.28
CA VAL A 139 50.90 -14.27 3.57
C VAL A 139 52.28 -13.88 4.09
N ALA A 140 53.29 -13.83 3.20
CA ALA A 140 54.63 -13.39 3.54
C ALA A 140 54.67 -11.94 4.06
N GLY A 141 53.84 -11.04 3.51
CA GLY A 141 53.70 -9.67 4.02
C GLY A 141 52.93 -9.56 5.34
N TYR A 142 52.10 -10.54 5.69
CA TYR A 142 51.31 -10.53 6.92
C TYR A 142 52.13 -10.92 8.16
N ASP A 143 53.04 -11.91 8.03
CA ASP A 143 54.05 -12.28 9.02
C ASP A 143 53.52 -12.40 10.48
N ASN A 144 52.56 -13.30 10.71
CA ASN A 144 52.02 -13.63 12.04
C ASN A 144 51.53 -15.09 12.19
N GLY A 145 52.38 -16.05 11.82
CA GLY A 145 52.00 -17.46 11.67
C GLY A 145 51.36 -17.75 10.31
N VAL A 146 51.18 -19.03 9.96
CA VAL A 146 50.56 -19.45 8.69
C VAL A 146 49.05 -19.57 8.88
N PRO A 147 48.23 -18.65 8.33
CA PRO A 147 46.78 -18.80 8.34
C PRO A 147 46.40 -19.98 7.44
N THR A 148 45.24 -20.58 7.68
CA THR A 148 44.69 -21.58 6.77
C THR A 148 44.53 -20.95 5.38
N ILE A 149 44.99 -21.64 4.34
CA ILE A 149 44.81 -21.19 2.96
C ILE A 149 43.71 -22.02 2.31
N SER A 150 42.74 -21.34 1.71
CA SER A 150 41.66 -21.97 0.96
C SER A 150 41.40 -21.26 -0.38
N ARG A 151 40.55 -21.85 -1.22
CA ARG A 151 40.18 -21.29 -2.52
C ARG A 151 38.71 -21.52 -2.82
N LEU A 152 38.07 -20.50 -3.38
CA LEU A 152 36.75 -20.55 -4.00
C LEU A 152 36.90 -20.21 -5.48
N GLY A 153 36.94 -21.21 -6.35
CA GLY A 153 37.18 -20.99 -7.76
C GLY A 153 36.68 -22.13 -8.62
N GLY A 154 36.05 -21.78 -9.74
CA GLY A 154 35.59 -22.72 -10.76
C GLY A 154 36.31 -22.53 -12.10
N ALA A 155 35.89 -23.31 -13.10
CA ALA A 155 36.43 -23.23 -14.46
C ALA A 155 36.14 -21.89 -15.15
N ASP A 156 35.04 -21.24 -14.77
CA ASP A 156 34.63 -19.93 -15.24
C ASP A 156 33.99 -19.12 -14.10
N ARG A 157 33.52 -17.92 -14.44
CA ARG A 157 32.85 -17.00 -13.50
C ARG A 157 31.54 -17.55 -12.92
N TYR A 158 30.84 -18.40 -13.66
CA TYR A 158 29.56 -18.98 -13.25
C TYR A 158 29.79 -20.13 -12.27
N ALA A 159 30.77 -21.00 -12.56
CA ALA A 159 31.22 -22.04 -11.64
C ALA A 159 31.81 -21.43 -10.35
N THR A 160 32.58 -20.34 -10.47
CA THR A 160 33.09 -19.61 -9.30
C THR A 160 31.95 -19.02 -8.45
N ASN A 161 30.93 -18.42 -9.08
CA ASN A 161 29.73 -17.94 -8.40
C ASN A 161 29.01 -19.07 -7.63
N ILE A 162 28.89 -20.26 -8.20
CA ILE A 162 28.31 -21.42 -7.51
C ILE A 162 29.13 -21.87 -6.30
N GLU A 163 30.47 -21.88 -6.37
CA GLU A 163 31.31 -22.20 -5.21
C GLU A 163 31.18 -21.16 -4.09
N ILE A 164 31.04 -19.88 -4.44
CA ILE A 164 30.77 -18.82 -3.47
C ILE A 164 29.39 -19.02 -2.82
N ILE A 165 28.35 -19.33 -3.60
CA ILE A 165 27.00 -19.59 -3.10
C ILE A 165 26.99 -20.79 -2.16
N LYS A 166 27.66 -21.90 -2.51
CA LYS A 166 27.80 -23.05 -1.61
C LYS A 166 28.41 -22.63 -0.27
N LYS A 167 29.52 -21.90 -0.31
CA LYS A 167 30.21 -21.44 0.90
C LYS A 167 29.33 -20.54 1.76
N ALA A 168 28.59 -19.62 1.14
CA ALA A 168 27.69 -18.71 1.85
C ALA A 168 26.47 -19.44 2.46
N LYS A 169 25.96 -20.48 1.79
CA LYS A 169 24.86 -21.31 2.29
C LYS A 169 25.26 -22.13 3.52
N ASP A 170 26.51 -22.59 3.56
CA ASP A 170 27.06 -23.36 4.67
C ASP A 170 27.43 -22.49 5.90
N ALA A 171 27.35 -21.16 5.77
CA ALA A 171 27.64 -20.24 6.86
C ALA A 171 26.55 -20.30 7.95
N PRO A 172 26.91 -20.26 9.25
CA PRO A 172 25.94 -20.24 10.34
C PRO A 172 24.93 -19.09 10.21
N GLY A 173 23.64 -19.40 10.27
CA GLY A 173 22.57 -18.41 10.20
C GLY A 173 22.11 -18.04 8.78
N ALA A 174 22.62 -18.71 7.74
CA ALA A 174 22.14 -18.54 6.37
C ALA A 174 20.69 -19.03 6.24
N ASN A 175 19.72 -18.11 6.21
CA ASN A 175 18.34 -18.40 5.87
C ASN A 175 17.95 -17.62 4.62
N TRP A 176 17.69 -18.35 3.53
CA TRP A 176 17.37 -17.77 2.24
C TRP A 176 15.93 -18.05 1.85
N ASP A 177 15.20 -16.97 1.59
CA ASP A 177 13.84 -16.99 1.05
C ASP A 177 13.80 -16.54 -0.41
N ARG A 178 14.87 -15.83 -0.81
CA ARG A 178 15.23 -15.22 -2.09
C ARG A 178 16.08 -16.09 -3.02
N ASN A 179 15.92 -15.98 -4.33
CA ASN A 179 17.00 -16.15 -5.30
C ASN A 179 17.06 -14.91 -6.20
N TYR A 180 18.22 -14.28 -6.29
CA TYR A 180 18.44 -13.10 -7.14
C TYR A 180 19.20 -13.52 -8.38
N PHE A 181 18.74 -13.11 -9.55
CA PHE A 181 19.35 -13.43 -10.83
C PHE A 181 19.92 -12.18 -11.45
N ALA A 182 21.18 -12.23 -11.89
CA ALA A 182 21.82 -11.10 -12.54
C ALA A 182 22.65 -11.54 -13.74
N GLN A 183 22.88 -10.61 -14.65
CA GLN A 183 23.71 -10.83 -15.83
C GLN A 183 25.19 -11.01 -15.43
N GLY A 184 25.85 -12.06 -15.93
CA GLY A 184 27.22 -12.41 -15.52
C GLY A 184 28.37 -11.74 -16.30
N ASN A 185 28.10 -11.03 -17.40
CA ASN A 185 29.13 -10.28 -18.14
C ASN A 185 29.18 -8.79 -17.74
N VAL A 186 28.05 -8.20 -17.30
CA VAL A 186 27.94 -6.84 -16.77
C VAL A 186 27.38 -6.94 -15.35
N VAL A 187 28.25 -6.74 -14.36
CA VAL A 187 27.96 -7.09 -12.95
C VAL A 187 27.48 -5.91 -12.10
N VAL A 188 27.09 -4.80 -12.72
CA VAL A 188 26.65 -3.61 -11.98
C VAL A 188 25.37 -3.84 -11.18
N ASP A 189 24.40 -4.55 -11.78
CA ASP A 189 23.15 -4.90 -11.10
C ASP A 189 23.40 -5.95 -10.00
N ALA A 190 24.25 -6.95 -10.29
CA ALA A 190 24.69 -7.95 -9.33
C ALA A 190 25.42 -7.33 -8.12
N LEU A 191 26.18 -6.27 -8.36
CA LEU A 191 26.94 -5.60 -7.32
C LEU A 191 26.05 -4.92 -6.28
N THR A 192 25.07 -4.15 -6.73
CA THR A 192 24.19 -3.42 -5.81
C THR A 192 23.41 -4.36 -4.89
N ALA A 193 23.20 -5.61 -5.35
CA ALA A 193 22.62 -6.69 -4.58
C ALA A 193 23.58 -7.40 -3.63
N GLY A 194 24.87 -7.05 -3.57
CA GLY A 194 25.79 -7.59 -2.57
C GLY A 194 25.35 -7.34 -1.13
N ALA A 195 24.60 -6.26 -0.88
CA ALA A 195 23.99 -5.95 0.43
C ALA A 195 22.74 -6.79 0.77
N VAL A 196 22.30 -7.67 -0.14
CA VAL A 196 21.14 -8.54 0.06
C VAL A 196 21.53 -9.71 0.96
N ILE A 197 20.81 -9.88 2.07
CA ILE A 197 21.11 -10.92 3.07
C ILE A 197 20.18 -12.14 3.04
N ASN A 198 19.08 -12.11 2.27
CA ASN A 198 18.03 -13.15 2.30
C ASN A 198 18.04 -14.11 1.11
N GLY A 199 19.11 -14.14 0.31
CA GLY A 199 19.22 -15.01 -0.84
C GLY A 199 20.50 -14.82 -1.64
N PRO A 200 20.89 -15.81 -2.47
CA PRO A 200 22.06 -15.73 -3.31
C PRO A 200 21.84 -14.90 -4.56
N ILE A 201 22.92 -14.34 -5.09
CA ILE A 201 22.98 -13.75 -6.43
C ILE A 201 23.57 -14.78 -7.38
N ILE A 202 22.73 -15.31 -8.26
CA ILE A 202 23.06 -16.29 -9.29
C ILE A 202 23.38 -15.53 -10.57
N LEU A 203 24.61 -15.71 -11.06
CA LEU A 203 25.03 -15.13 -12.32
C LEU A 203 24.61 -16.02 -13.49
N VAL A 204 23.98 -15.42 -14.50
CA VAL A 204 23.52 -16.11 -15.70
C VAL A 204 24.13 -15.47 -16.95
N PRO A 205 24.58 -16.26 -17.95
CA PRO A 205 24.94 -15.71 -19.24
C PRO A 205 23.76 -14.95 -19.87
N PRO A 206 23.99 -13.77 -20.49
CA PRO A 206 22.91 -13.04 -21.15
C PRO A 206 22.40 -13.72 -22.43
N THR A 207 23.20 -14.61 -23.01
CA THR A 207 22.92 -15.31 -24.28
C THR A 207 23.63 -16.65 -24.30
N GLY A 208 23.20 -17.55 -25.17
CA GLY A 208 23.81 -18.89 -25.28
C GLY A 208 23.29 -19.85 -24.23
N ASP A 209 24.05 -20.90 -23.96
CA ASP A 209 23.69 -21.93 -22.99
C ASP A 209 24.19 -21.58 -21.59
N VAL A 210 23.35 -21.90 -20.59
CA VAL A 210 23.72 -21.72 -19.19
C VAL A 210 24.56 -22.93 -18.75
N PRO A 211 25.69 -22.72 -18.06
CA PRO A 211 26.48 -23.83 -17.54
C PRO A 211 25.64 -24.81 -16.72
N GLN A 212 25.71 -26.09 -17.06
CA GLN A 212 24.87 -27.13 -16.44
C GLN A 212 25.06 -27.18 -14.92
N GLY A 213 26.28 -26.94 -14.42
CA GLY A 213 26.54 -26.89 -12.98
C GLY A 213 25.77 -25.78 -12.24
N THR A 214 25.46 -24.66 -12.91
CA THR A 214 24.60 -23.60 -12.36
C THR A 214 23.14 -24.05 -12.29
N VAL A 215 22.65 -24.69 -13.36
CA VAL A 215 21.28 -25.21 -13.46
C VAL A 215 21.06 -26.30 -12.40
N ASP A 216 21.93 -27.30 -12.35
CA ASP A 216 21.82 -28.43 -11.43
C ASP A 216 21.85 -27.98 -9.97
N TYR A 217 22.76 -27.06 -9.63
CA TYR A 217 22.87 -26.55 -8.27
C TYR A 217 21.61 -25.77 -7.86
N TYR A 218 21.11 -24.90 -8.73
CA TYR A 218 19.87 -24.15 -8.49
C TYR A 218 18.68 -25.09 -8.30
N GLN A 219 18.45 -26.00 -9.24
CA GLN A 219 17.30 -26.90 -9.21
C GLN A 219 17.28 -27.79 -7.96
N LYS A 220 18.46 -28.27 -7.56
CA LYS A 220 18.59 -29.15 -6.40
C LYS A 220 18.47 -28.43 -5.06
N ASN A 221 18.96 -27.19 -4.94
CA ASN A 221 19.17 -26.55 -3.63
C ASN A 221 18.41 -25.25 -3.39
N LEU A 222 17.87 -24.64 -4.45
CA LEU A 222 17.35 -23.27 -4.44
C LEU A 222 15.97 -23.10 -5.10
N ALA A 223 15.52 -24.04 -5.94
CA ALA A 223 14.31 -23.90 -6.76
C ALA A 223 12.99 -23.74 -5.99
N ASN A 224 12.95 -24.02 -4.69
CA ASN A 224 11.76 -23.82 -3.86
C ASN A 224 11.62 -22.38 -3.32
N LYS A 225 12.48 -21.45 -3.74
CA LYS A 225 12.51 -20.05 -3.29
C LYS A 225 12.16 -19.10 -4.44
N SER A 226 11.49 -17.99 -4.12
CA SER A 226 11.05 -17.01 -5.13
C SER A 226 12.23 -16.42 -5.90
N VAL A 227 12.02 -16.11 -7.17
CA VAL A 227 13.05 -15.53 -8.05
C VAL A 227 12.82 -14.03 -8.20
N ILE A 228 13.89 -13.23 -8.10
CA ILE A 228 13.91 -11.82 -8.48
C ILE A 228 15.04 -11.60 -9.47
N VAL A 229 14.73 -11.09 -10.66
CA VAL A 229 15.73 -10.72 -11.66
C VAL A 229 16.15 -9.27 -11.44
N LEU A 230 17.45 -9.02 -11.40
CA LEU A 230 18.05 -7.70 -11.32
C LEU A 230 18.33 -7.19 -12.73
N GLY A 231 17.78 -6.01 -13.05
CA GLY A 231 17.86 -5.43 -14.37
C GLY A 231 16.72 -5.84 -15.32
N GLY A 232 16.54 -5.06 -16.37
CA GLY A 232 15.51 -5.28 -17.39
C GLY A 232 15.77 -6.50 -18.28
N THR A 233 14.81 -6.80 -19.16
CA THR A 233 14.92 -7.93 -20.12
C THR A 233 16.07 -7.77 -21.11
N GLY A 234 16.55 -6.54 -21.34
CA GLY A 234 17.75 -6.27 -22.14
C GLY A 234 19.06 -6.69 -21.46
N ALA A 235 19.11 -6.75 -20.13
CA ALA A 235 20.26 -7.25 -19.37
C ALA A 235 20.22 -8.78 -19.24
N LEU A 236 19.06 -9.33 -18.87
CA LEU A 236 18.83 -10.77 -18.79
C LEU A 236 17.41 -11.10 -19.25
N SER A 237 17.26 -11.79 -20.38
CA SER A 237 15.93 -12.13 -20.93
C SER A 237 15.22 -13.21 -20.10
N ASP A 238 13.89 -13.27 -20.19
CA ASP A 238 13.10 -14.31 -19.50
C ASP A 238 13.51 -15.72 -19.95
N ASP A 239 13.83 -15.88 -21.25
CA ASP A 239 14.30 -17.15 -21.79
C ASP A 239 15.58 -17.64 -21.11
N GLN A 240 16.53 -16.74 -20.84
CA GLN A 240 17.77 -17.10 -20.14
C GLN A 240 17.52 -17.48 -18.69
N VAL A 241 16.60 -16.78 -18.00
CA VAL A 241 16.19 -17.15 -16.63
C VAL A 241 15.49 -18.51 -16.64
N ASN A 242 14.63 -18.76 -17.62
CA ASN A 242 13.89 -20.03 -17.79
C ASN A 242 14.81 -21.23 -18.02
N LYS A 243 15.96 -21.05 -18.69
CA LYS A 243 16.99 -22.10 -18.84
C LYS A 243 17.52 -22.58 -17.48
N VAL A 244 17.47 -21.75 -16.43
CA VAL A 244 17.90 -22.12 -15.07
C VAL A 244 16.73 -22.63 -14.25
N THR A 245 15.59 -21.95 -14.30
CA THR A 245 14.43 -22.23 -13.44
C THR A 245 13.56 -23.39 -13.93
N GLY A 246 13.74 -23.85 -15.17
CA GLY A 246 12.92 -24.92 -15.78
C GLY A 246 11.57 -24.42 -16.32
N GLY A 247 11.40 -23.10 -16.44
CA GLY A 247 10.23 -22.49 -17.06
C GLY A 247 8.94 -22.63 -16.25
N LYS A 248 8.90 -22.02 -15.06
CA LYS A 248 7.65 -21.67 -14.36
C LYS A 248 7.86 -20.41 -13.52
N GLU A 249 7.17 -19.34 -13.91
CA GLU A 249 6.33 -18.49 -13.07
C GLU A 249 5.50 -17.64 -14.06
N GLU A 250 4.19 -17.52 -13.83
CA GLU A 250 3.35 -16.56 -14.55
C GLU A 250 2.63 -15.79 -13.47
N ILE A 251 3.15 -14.61 -13.15
CA ILE A 251 2.51 -13.69 -12.22
C ILE A 251 2.18 -12.45 -13.03
N ASN A 252 0.90 -12.11 -13.15
CA ASN A 252 0.41 -10.85 -13.71
C ASN A 252 -0.02 -9.91 -12.55
N PRO A 253 0.72 -8.84 -12.26
CA PRO A 253 0.39 -7.91 -11.18
C PRO A 253 0.17 -6.45 -11.64
N TRP A 254 -0.21 -6.17 -12.91
CA TRP A 254 -0.50 -4.83 -13.47
C TRP A 254 -1.68 -4.09 -12.77
N LYS A 255 -1.55 -3.78 -11.48
CA LYS A 255 -2.55 -3.02 -10.70
C LYS A 255 -1.99 -1.80 -9.97
N TYR A 256 -0.75 -1.37 -10.26
CA TYR A 256 -0.18 -0.19 -9.58
C TYR A 256 0.79 0.52 -10.51
N ASN A 257 0.22 1.29 -11.44
CA ASN A 257 0.86 2.52 -11.89
C ASN A 257 -0.21 3.60 -11.91
N THR A 258 -0.65 3.97 -10.72
CA THR A 258 -1.76 4.87 -10.55
C THR A 258 -1.22 5.99 -9.69
N THR A 259 -1.02 7.17 -10.27
CA THR A 259 -0.76 8.38 -9.48
C THR A 259 -1.91 8.58 -8.49
N ILE A 260 -1.69 9.31 -7.39
CA ILE A 260 -2.79 9.67 -6.46
C ILE A 260 -3.96 10.29 -7.25
N ASP A 261 -3.66 11.09 -8.27
CA ASP A 261 -4.64 11.71 -9.16
C ASP A 261 -5.44 10.69 -9.97
N SER A 262 -4.81 9.63 -10.47
CA SER A 262 -5.51 8.57 -11.19
C SER A 262 -6.37 7.71 -10.26
N LEU A 263 -5.91 7.40 -9.04
CA LEU A 263 -6.73 6.66 -8.05
C LEU A 263 -7.92 7.49 -7.60
N LYS A 264 -7.72 8.80 -7.44
CA LYS A 264 -8.79 9.74 -7.17
C LYS A 264 -9.80 9.77 -8.31
N ALA A 265 -9.33 9.86 -9.56
CA ALA A 265 -10.19 9.83 -10.75
C ALA A 265 -10.98 8.51 -10.87
N ASP A 266 -10.41 7.38 -10.48
CA ASP A 266 -11.09 6.08 -10.44
C ASP A 266 -12.22 6.07 -9.40
N VAL A 267 -11.95 6.58 -8.19
CA VAL A 267 -12.98 6.74 -7.14
C VAL A 267 -14.10 7.66 -7.61
N GLN A 268 -13.74 8.80 -8.22
CA GLN A 268 -14.70 9.78 -8.76
C GLN A 268 -15.58 9.16 -9.85
N THR A 269 -14.98 8.46 -10.79
CA THR A 269 -15.70 7.78 -11.88
C THR A 269 -16.63 6.70 -11.34
N ALA A 270 -16.15 5.86 -10.42
CA ALA A 270 -16.95 4.80 -9.84
C ALA A 270 -18.11 5.35 -8.98
N ALA A 271 -17.89 6.44 -8.26
CA ALA A 271 -18.92 7.11 -7.46
C ALA A 271 -19.99 7.75 -8.36
N ALA A 272 -19.59 8.45 -9.43
CA ALA A 272 -20.50 9.00 -10.43
C ALA A 272 -21.33 7.90 -11.14
N LYS A 273 -20.73 6.72 -11.41
CA LYS A 273 -21.46 5.56 -11.96
C LYS A 273 -22.51 5.00 -10.99
N TYR A 274 -22.18 4.93 -9.70
CA TYR A 274 -23.10 4.33 -8.73
C TYR A 274 -24.19 5.32 -8.29
N TYR A 275 -23.82 6.50 -7.80
CA TYR A 275 -24.75 7.51 -7.27
C TYR A 275 -25.37 8.40 -8.35
N GLY A 276 -24.75 8.49 -9.53
CA GLY A 276 -25.13 9.42 -10.59
C GLY A 276 -24.29 10.68 -10.58
N GLN A 277 -24.16 11.30 -11.75
CA GLN A 277 -23.37 12.52 -11.96
C GLN A 277 -23.77 13.63 -10.99
N GLY A 278 -25.08 13.88 -10.84
CA GLY A 278 -25.59 14.99 -10.04
C GLY A 278 -25.37 14.85 -8.54
N ALA A 279 -25.67 13.67 -7.99
CA ALA A 279 -25.43 13.39 -6.58
C ALA A 279 -23.93 13.36 -6.25
N TRP A 280 -23.10 12.75 -7.11
CA TRP A 280 -21.66 12.71 -6.91
C TRP A 280 -21.01 14.09 -7.02
N GLN A 281 -21.32 14.89 -8.05
CA GLN A 281 -20.69 16.20 -8.23
C GLN A 281 -21.05 17.19 -7.13
N HIS A 282 -22.17 16.99 -6.43
CA HIS A 282 -22.57 17.78 -5.27
C HIS A 282 -21.76 17.48 -4.01
N MET A 283 -21.17 16.28 -3.91
CA MET A 283 -20.34 15.91 -2.77
C MET A 283 -19.14 16.87 -2.62
N ASP A 284 -18.62 16.93 -1.40
CA ASP A 284 -17.47 17.77 -1.08
C ASP A 284 -16.25 17.45 -1.95
N LYS A 285 -15.61 18.53 -2.41
CA LYS A 285 -14.30 18.49 -3.05
C LYS A 285 -13.28 17.92 -2.08
N ASP A 286 -12.39 17.06 -2.58
CA ASP A 286 -11.22 16.52 -1.86
C ASP A 286 -11.50 15.69 -0.60
N VAL A 287 -12.77 15.37 -0.29
CA VAL A 287 -13.13 14.54 0.86
C VAL A 287 -13.44 13.11 0.43
N LEU A 288 -12.81 12.14 1.10
CA LEU A 288 -13.21 10.73 1.08
C LEU A 288 -13.52 10.28 2.50
N GLU A 289 -14.79 9.96 2.75
CA GLU A 289 -15.26 9.59 4.08
C GLU A 289 -16.35 8.52 4.00
N GLU A 290 -16.10 7.40 4.69
CA GLU A 290 -17.10 6.37 4.99
C GLU A 290 -17.32 6.41 6.50
N PRO A 291 -18.56 6.54 7.01
CA PRO A 291 -19.83 6.11 6.41
C PRO A 291 -20.68 7.20 5.73
N THR A 292 -20.22 8.45 5.68
CA THR A 292 -21.01 9.60 5.20
C THR A 292 -21.14 9.68 3.67
N ASN A 293 -20.60 8.69 2.93
CA ASN A 293 -20.69 8.54 1.47
C ASN A 293 -20.11 9.72 0.67
N LYS A 294 -18.98 10.27 1.12
CA LYS A 294 -18.26 11.33 0.42
C LYS A 294 -17.13 10.72 -0.41
N TYR A 295 -17.12 10.98 -1.72
CA TYR A 295 -16.22 10.32 -2.68
C TYR A 295 -15.61 11.30 -3.69
N PHE A 296 -14.91 12.33 -3.20
CA PHE A 296 -14.22 13.34 -4.01
C PHE A 296 -15.14 14.02 -5.04
N GLY A 297 -16.24 14.63 -4.60
CA GLY A 297 -17.12 15.36 -5.51
C GLY A 297 -16.48 16.64 -6.04
N LEU A 298 -17.31 17.50 -6.64
CA LEU A 298 -16.88 18.78 -7.20
C LEU A 298 -17.36 19.98 -6.37
N GLY A 299 -18.16 19.74 -5.31
CA GLY A 299 -18.83 20.80 -4.55
C GLY A 299 -19.76 21.66 -5.40
N LYS A 300 -20.33 21.11 -6.49
CA LYS A 300 -21.23 21.82 -7.40
C LYS A 300 -22.69 21.67 -6.97
N ALA A 301 -23.60 22.41 -7.61
CA ALA A 301 -25.03 22.23 -7.38
C ALA A 301 -25.46 20.80 -7.76
N GLU A 302 -26.32 20.20 -6.94
CA GLU A 302 -26.98 18.94 -7.28
C GLU A 302 -27.90 19.15 -8.48
N ILE A 303 -27.88 18.20 -9.43
CA ILE A 303 -28.77 18.17 -10.59
C ILE A 303 -29.42 16.79 -10.67
N THR A 304 -30.68 16.73 -11.09
CA THR A 304 -31.36 15.45 -11.31
C THR A 304 -30.94 14.88 -12.66
N GLY A 305 -29.94 14.00 -12.69
CA GLY A 305 -29.48 13.37 -13.92
C GLY A 305 -30.55 12.45 -14.52
N THR A 306 -30.82 12.57 -15.82
CA THR A 306 -31.82 11.77 -16.53
C THR A 306 -31.21 10.81 -17.56
N SER A 307 -29.93 10.98 -17.91
CA SER A 307 -29.26 10.13 -18.91
C SER A 307 -29.05 8.71 -18.41
N ALA A 308 -29.31 7.74 -19.28
CA ALA A 308 -28.99 6.32 -19.09
C ALA A 308 -27.60 5.93 -19.61
N ASN A 309 -26.84 6.87 -20.19
CA ASN A 309 -25.54 6.60 -20.80
C ASN A 309 -24.40 6.90 -19.83
N GLU A 310 -23.60 5.90 -19.47
CA GLU A 310 -22.44 6.07 -18.58
C GLU A 310 -21.38 7.01 -19.19
N ASN A 311 -21.31 7.14 -20.52
CA ASN A 311 -20.33 8.00 -21.19
C ASN A 311 -20.58 9.50 -20.97
N ASP A 312 -21.74 9.85 -20.43
CA ASP A 312 -22.10 11.22 -20.10
C ASP A 312 -21.51 11.69 -18.75
N ILE A 313 -20.80 10.81 -18.04
CA ILE A 313 -20.09 11.15 -16.80
C ILE A 313 -18.93 12.11 -17.11
N ASN A 314 -18.93 13.27 -16.44
CA ASN A 314 -17.85 14.25 -16.53
C ASN A 314 -17.29 14.52 -15.14
N ILE A 315 -16.16 13.89 -14.84
CA ILE A 315 -15.48 14.03 -13.54
C ILE A 315 -14.60 15.29 -13.43
N LYS A 316 -14.27 15.95 -14.55
CA LYS A 316 -13.37 17.11 -14.57
C LYS A 316 -14.13 18.40 -14.32
N ASP A 317 -15.12 18.65 -15.19
CA ASP A 317 -15.85 19.91 -15.20
C ASP A 317 -17.24 19.80 -14.58
N GLY A 318 -17.72 18.57 -14.32
CA GLY A 318 -19.10 18.36 -13.91
C GLY A 318 -20.11 18.79 -14.98
N ILE A 319 -21.38 18.82 -14.62
CA ILE A 319 -22.47 19.24 -15.51
C ILE A 319 -23.24 20.38 -14.87
N ALA A 320 -23.50 21.42 -15.67
CA ALA A 320 -24.23 22.61 -15.25
C ALA A 320 -25.75 22.35 -15.16
N ALA A 321 -26.43 23.13 -14.31
CA ALA A 321 -27.89 23.15 -14.24
C ALA A 321 -28.52 23.49 -15.61
N GLY A 322 -29.67 22.89 -15.93
CA GLY A 322 -30.32 23.00 -17.24
C GLY A 322 -29.75 22.06 -18.31
N LYS A 323 -28.84 21.14 -17.94
CA LYS A 323 -28.30 20.08 -18.83
C LYS A 323 -28.50 18.68 -18.25
N GLU A 324 -29.64 18.47 -17.58
CA GLU A 324 -30.02 17.23 -16.89
C GLU A 324 -30.01 16.01 -17.84
N ALA A 325 -30.36 16.21 -19.11
CA ALA A 325 -30.33 15.20 -20.17
C ALA A 325 -28.93 14.68 -20.50
N LYS A 326 -27.88 15.42 -20.10
CA LYS A 326 -26.48 15.01 -20.24
C LYS A 326 -25.89 14.49 -18.94
N ALA A 327 -26.66 14.40 -17.86
CA ALA A 327 -26.15 13.92 -16.58
C ALA A 327 -26.59 12.48 -16.35
N PHE A 328 -25.62 11.57 -16.24
CA PHE A 328 -25.89 10.17 -15.96
C PHE A 328 -26.63 10.02 -14.62
N LYS A 329 -27.77 9.31 -14.62
CA LYS A 329 -28.64 9.17 -13.44
C LYS A 329 -28.06 8.32 -12.31
N GLY A 330 -27.11 7.44 -12.63
CA GLY A 330 -26.52 6.50 -11.69
C GLY A 330 -27.28 5.18 -11.57
N TRP A 331 -26.56 4.08 -11.39
CA TRP A 331 -27.18 2.75 -11.30
C TRP A 331 -27.98 2.53 -10.01
N LYS A 332 -27.66 3.22 -8.92
CA LYS A 332 -28.45 3.19 -7.68
C LYS A 332 -29.88 3.72 -7.92
N ASN A 333 -30.00 4.86 -8.59
CA ASN A 333 -31.28 5.48 -8.89
C ASN A 333 -32.05 4.68 -9.95
N ALA A 334 -31.37 4.25 -11.02
CA ALA A 334 -31.99 3.40 -12.04
C ALA A 334 -32.56 2.10 -11.45
N ASN A 335 -31.85 1.45 -10.52
CA ASN A 335 -32.34 0.27 -9.84
C ASN A 335 -33.56 0.55 -8.96
N ASN A 336 -33.59 1.69 -8.26
CA ASN A 336 -34.75 2.08 -7.44
C ASN A 336 -35.98 2.37 -8.30
N GLU A 337 -35.81 3.08 -9.42
CA GLU A 337 -36.88 3.37 -10.39
C GLU A 337 -37.45 2.08 -10.99
N VAL A 338 -36.58 1.21 -11.51
CA VAL A 338 -36.98 -0.06 -12.12
C VAL A 338 -37.64 -1.00 -11.10
N ALA A 339 -37.16 -1.02 -9.85
CA ALA A 339 -37.80 -1.80 -8.78
C ALA A 339 -39.20 -1.26 -8.44
N ALA A 340 -39.39 0.07 -8.42
CA ALA A 340 -40.70 0.69 -8.22
C ALA A 340 -41.65 0.37 -9.39
N ASN A 341 -41.15 0.36 -10.62
CA ASN A 341 -41.91 0.01 -11.81
C ASN A 341 -42.30 -1.46 -11.83
N LEU A 342 -41.37 -2.35 -11.50
CA LEU A 342 -41.62 -3.78 -11.36
C LEU A 342 -42.75 -4.03 -10.34
N ALA A 343 -42.71 -3.36 -9.19
CA ALA A 343 -43.76 -3.49 -8.18
C ALA A 343 -45.13 -2.99 -8.66
N LYS A 344 -45.20 -2.01 -9.57
CA LYS A 344 -46.45 -1.55 -10.17
C LYS A 344 -46.97 -2.50 -11.26
N ILE A 345 -46.07 -3.11 -12.04
CA ILE A 345 -46.42 -4.03 -13.13
C ILE A 345 -46.82 -5.41 -12.58
N MET A 346 -46.04 -5.94 -11.63
CA MET A 346 -46.12 -7.32 -11.13
C MET A 346 -46.53 -7.44 -9.66
N GLY A 347 -46.80 -6.32 -8.98
CA GLY A 347 -47.17 -6.31 -7.56
C GLY A 347 -45.99 -6.50 -6.62
N LYS A 348 -46.24 -6.33 -5.32
CA LYS A 348 -45.26 -6.74 -4.29
C LYS A 348 -45.49 -8.21 -3.93
N ALA A 349 -44.41 -8.90 -3.54
CA ALA A 349 -44.44 -10.33 -3.20
C ALA A 349 -45.39 -10.67 -2.04
N ASP A 350 -45.66 -9.71 -1.16
CA ASP A 350 -46.55 -9.82 0.01
C ASP A 350 -48.03 -9.52 -0.31
N ASN A 351 -48.34 -9.01 -1.51
CA ASN A 351 -49.71 -8.81 -1.97
C ASN A 351 -49.82 -8.92 -3.52
N PRO A 352 -49.72 -10.14 -4.06
CA PRO A 352 -49.74 -10.38 -5.51
C PRO A 352 -51.10 -10.11 -6.17
N ALA A 353 -52.20 -10.02 -5.41
CA ALA A 353 -53.56 -9.84 -5.94
C ALA A 353 -53.88 -8.42 -6.43
N ASN A 354 -52.96 -7.47 -6.24
CA ASN A 354 -53.22 -6.04 -6.47
C ASN A 354 -52.52 -5.45 -7.72
N ASN A 355 -52.05 -6.29 -8.66
CA ASN A 355 -51.35 -5.84 -9.87
C ASN A 355 -51.97 -6.35 -11.19
N THR A 356 -51.71 -5.64 -12.28
CA THR A 356 -52.39 -5.84 -13.56
C THR A 356 -52.02 -7.15 -14.26
N VAL A 357 -50.74 -7.55 -14.30
CA VAL A 357 -50.30 -8.74 -15.05
C VAL A 357 -50.85 -10.01 -14.41
N ASN A 358 -50.71 -10.16 -13.09
CA ASN A 358 -51.21 -11.35 -12.39
C ASN A 358 -52.74 -11.42 -12.43
N LYS A 359 -53.43 -10.29 -12.23
CA LYS A 359 -54.89 -10.23 -12.30
C LYS A 359 -55.44 -10.66 -13.66
N LEU A 360 -54.80 -10.22 -14.75
CA LEU A 360 -55.21 -10.61 -16.10
C LEU A 360 -54.93 -12.10 -16.37
N LYS A 361 -53.83 -12.64 -15.82
CA LYS A 361 -53.52 -14.07 -15.91
C LYS A 361 -54.54 -14.92 -15.17
N GLU A 362 -54.90 -14.52 -13.94
CA GLU A 362 -55.94 -15.17 -13.14
C GLU A 362 -57.30 -15.10 -13.84
N THR A 363 -57.71 -13.92 -14.32
CA THR A 363 -58.98 -13.75 -15.06
C THR A 363 -59.04 -14.64 -16.31
N MET A 364 -57.92 -14.82 -17.01
CA MET A 364 -57.84 -15.72 -18.16
C MET A 364 -57.97 -17.19 -17.76
N ASN A 365 -57.32 -17.60 -16.67
CA ASN A 365 -57.42 -18.97 -16.15
C ASN A 365 -58.84 -19.28 -15.65
N ASP A 366 -59.45 -18.37 -14.89
CA ASP A 366 -60.84 -18.51 -14.43
C ASP A 366 -61.83 -18.62 -15.61
N ALA A 367 -61.59 -17.87 -16.69
CA ALA A 367 -62.40 -17.95 -17.90
C ALA A 367 -62.19 -19.27 -18.66
N LEU A 368 -60.98 -19.86 -18.61
CA LEU A 368 -60.71 -21.19 -19.16
C LEU A 368 -61.42 -22.27 -18.32
N ASP A 369 -61.35 -22.18 -17.00
CA ASP A 369 -62.02 -23.10 -16.08
C ASP A 369 -63.53 -23.05 -16.25
N ALA A 370 -64.10 -21.86 -16.45
CA ALA A 370 -65.52 -21.69 -16.78
C ALA A 370 -65.90 -22.32 -18.12
N LEU A 371 -65.03 -22.25 -19.14
CA LEU A 371 -65.23 -22.91 -20.43
C LEU A 371 -65.17 -24.44 -20.31
N VAL A 372 -64.19 -24.97 -19.57
CA VAL A 372 -64.08 -26.41 -19.31
C VAL A 372 -65.29 -26.91 -18.51
N GLY A 373 -65.72 -26.17 -17.49
CA GLY A 373 -66.87 -26.51 -16.65
C GLY A 373 -68.23 -26.40 -17.34
N ALA A 374 -68.35 -25.63 -18.43
CA ALA A 374 -69.59 -25.50 -19.20
C ALA A 374 -69.87 -26.70 -20.13
N GLN A 375 -68.99 -27.70 -20.18
CA GLN A 375 -69.13 -28.85 -21.07
C GLN A 375 -70.32 -29.73 -20.69
N GLY A 376 -71.14 -30.06 -21.69
CA GLY A 376 -72.42 -30.75 -21.50
C GLY A 376 -73.61 -29.83 -21.19
N ALA A 377 -73.40 -28.52 -21.08
CA ALA A 377 -74.49 -27.53 -21.00
C ALA A 377 -75.10 -27.23 -22.38
N ALA A 378 -76.17 -26.43 -22.41
CA ALA A 378 -76.80 -25.99 -23.66
C ALA A 378 -75.79 -25.25 -24.58
N PRO A 379 -75.90 -25.37 -25.92
CA PRO A 379 -74.93 -24.78 -26.86
C PRO A 379 -74.66 -23.28 -26.68
N ALA A 380 -75.68 -22.51 -26.30
CA ALA A 380 -75.55 -21.08 -26.03
C ALA A 380 -74.63 -20.78 -24.82
N SER A 381 -74.64 -21.63 -23.79
CA SER A 381 -73.81 -21.47 -22.59
C SER A 381 -72.34 -21.74 -22.90
N VAL A 382 -72.05 -22.77 -23.70
CA VAL A 382 -70.70 -23.09 -24.17
C VAL A 382 -70.14 -21.96 -25.03
N ALA A 383 -70.97 -21.42 -25.95
CA ALA A 383 -70.58 -20.30 -26.80
C ALA A 383 -70.26 -19.02 -26.00
N ALA A 384 -71.06 -18.72 -24.96
CA ALA A 384 -70.81 -17.58 -24.07
C ALA A 384 -69.50 -17.75 -23.27
N ALA A 385 -69.25 -18.93 -22.71
CA ALA A 385 -68.02 -19.23 -21.98
C ALA A 385 -66.77 -19.14 -22.90
N GLN A 386 -66.88 -19.62 -24.14
CA GLN A 386 -65.81 -19.52 -25.13
C GLN A 386 -65.50 -18.05 -25.47
N SER A 387 -66.54 -17.22 -25.66
CA SER A 387 -66.37 -15.79 -25.90
C SER A 387 -65.67 -15.09 -24.72
N GLY A 388 -66.00 -15.49 -23.50
CA GLY A 388 -65.34 -15.02 -22.27
C GLY A 388 -63.85 -15.33 -22.25
N PHE A 389 -63.48 -16.59 -22.51
CA PHE A 389 -62.07 -17.01 -22.58
C PHE A 389 -61.29 -16.28 -23.67
N LEU A 390 -61.83 -16.18 -24.90
CA LEU A 390 -61.16 -15.49 -26.01
C LEU A 390 -60.90 -14.00 -25.69
N SER A 391 -61.83 -13.35 -24.99
CA SER A 391 -61.69 -11.96 -24.57
C SER A 391 -60.61 -11.80 -23.50
N ALA A 392 -60.60 -12.67 -22.50
CA ALA A 392 -59.60 -12.66 -21.43
C ALA A 392 -58.20 -13.02 -21.95
N PHE A 393 -58.10 -13.99 -22.87
CA PHE A 393 -56.85 -14.34 -23.55
C PHE A 393 -56.27 -13.15 -24.30
N LYS A 394 -57.09 -12.46 -25.10
CA LYS A 394 -56.65 -11.27 -25.84
C LYS A 394 -56.18 -10.16 -24.92
N ALA A 395 -56.87 -9.97 -23.78
CA ALA A 395 -56.48 -8.97 -22.79
C ALA A 395 -55.13 -9.28 -22.11
N TYR A 396 -54.79 -10.55 -21.91
CA TYR A 396 -53.53 -10.97 -21.30
C TYR A 396 -52.37 -11.05 -22.33
N TYR A 397 -52.59 -11.74 -23.45
CA TYR A 397 -51.55 -11.97 -24.46
C TYR A 397 -51.40 -10.84 -25.49
N GLY A 398 -52.41 -9.99 -25.67
CA GLY A 398 -52.41 -8.90 -26.65
C GLY A 398 -52.64 -9.34 -28.10
N PHE A 399 -52.90 -10.62 -28.34
CA PHE A 399 -53.24 -11.19 -29.66
C PHE A 399 -54.38 -12.21 -29.55
N ASP A 400 -55.04 -12.50 -30.67
CA ASP A 400 -56.17 -13.43 -30.70
C ASP A 400 -55.72 -14.88 -30.50
N ALA A 401 -56.47 -15.63 -29.67
CA ALA A 401 -56.30 -17.07 -29.53
C ALA A 401 -56.79 -17.81 -30.78
N GLN A 402 -56.29 -19.04 -30.97
CA GLN A 402 -56.89 -19.97 -31.93
C GLN A 402 -58.32 -20.35 -31.49
N LYS A 403 -59.27 -20.43 -32.43
CA LYS A 403 -60.68 -20.71 -32.16
C LYS A 403 -60.95 -22.21 -32.14
N LEU A 404 -61.83 -22.65 -31.24
CA LEU A 404 -62.52 -23.93 -31.33
C LEU A 404 -63.47 -23.89 -32.55
N VAL A 405 -63.36 -24.85 -33.48
CA VAL A 405 -64.29 -24.96 -34.62
C VAL A 405 -65.09 -26.25 -34.47
N VAL A 406 -66.41 -26.16 -34.37
CA VAL A 406 -67.30 -27.33 -34.41
C VAL A 406 -67.77 -27.52 -35.86
N ASN A 407 -67.42 -28.65 -36.46
CA ASN A 407 -67.80 -29.01 -37.81
C ASN A 407 -69.26 -29.48 -37.85
N GLY A 408 -69.89 -29.45 -39.03
CA GLY A 408 -71.29 -29.84 -39.23
C GLY A 408 -71.61 -31.31 -38.93
N ASP A 409 -70.59 -32.15 -38.73
CA ASP A 409 -70.69 -33.56 -38.33
C ASP A 409 -70.54 -33.78 -36.81
N GLY A 410 -70.38 -32.70 -36.03
CA GLY A 410 -70.16 -32.75 -34.59
C GLY A 410 -68.70 -32.91 -34.16
N SER A 411 -67.76 -33.07 -35.09
CA SER A 411 -66.32 -33.12 -34.78
C SER A 411 -65.75 -31.72 -34.47
N VAL A 412 -64.72 -31.65 -33.63
CA VAL A 412 -64.13 -30.38 -33.19
C VAL A 412 -62.70 -30.23 -33.73
N ASN A 413 -62.40 -29.12 -34.41
CA ASN A 413 -61.04 -28.72 -34.76
C ASN A 413 -60.47 -27.85 -33.63
N LEU A 414 -59.49 -28.41 -32.93
CA LEU A 414 -59.06 -27.98 -31.59
C LEU A 414 -57.87 -27.05 -31.65
N GLY A 415 -57.96 -25.97 -32.43
CA GLY A 415 -56.86 -25.01 -32.58
C GLY A 415 -56.34 -24.51 -31.22
N GLY A 416 -55.25 -25.09 -30.72
CA GLY A 416 -54.62 -24.78 -29.44
C GLY A 416 -55.30 -25.33 -28.19
N PHE A 417 -56.42 -26.06 -28.28
CA PHE A 417 -57.10 -26.65 -27.13
C PHE A 417 -56.67 -28.10 -26.91
N THR A 418 -56.49 -28.52 -25.65
CA THR A 418 -56.18 -29.92 -25.30
C THR A 418 -57.46 -30.71 -25.09
N THR A 419 -57.48 -32.00 -25.44
CA THR A 419 -58.65 -32.87 -25.24
C THR A 419 -58.33 -34.25 -24.71
N THR A 420 -59.36 -34.90 -24.16
CA THR A 420 -59.43 -36.34 -23.94
C THR A 420 -60.71 -36.86 -24.61
N GLY A 421 -60.59 -37.47 -25.79
CA GLY A 421 -61.76 -37.73 -26.65
C GLY A 421 -62.33 -36.42 -27.23
N ASP A 422 -63.65 -36.25 -27.17
CA ASP A 422 -64.35 -35.05 -27.66
C ASP A 422 -64.47 -33.92 -26.61
N VAL A 423 -63.82 -34.09 -25.46
CA VAL A 423 -63.94 -33.22 -24.28
C VAL A 423 -62.72 -32.31 -24.18
N VAL A 424 -62.91 -30.99 -24.15
CA VAL A 424 -61.82 -30.01 -23.98
C VAL A 424 -61.33 -30.03 -22.53
N THR A 425 -60.04 -30.30 -22.33
CA THR A 425 -59.45 -30.39 -20.99
C THR A 425 -58.60 -29.17 -20.62
N GLY A 426 -58.35 -28.27 -21.57
CA GLY A 426 -57.53 -27.09 -21.35
C GLY A 426 -57.08 -26.40 -22.64
N TYR A 427 -56.04 -25.56 -22.53
CA TYR A 427 -55.41 -24.82 -23.62
C TYR A 427 -53.89 -25.00 -23.60
N ASP A 428 -53.28 -25.14 -24.77
CA ASP A 428 -51.82 -25.17 -24.92
C ASP A 428 -51.24 -23.76 -24.82
N PHE A 429 -50.89 -23.38 -23.60
CA PHE A 429 -50.25 -22.10 -23.33
C PHE A 429 -48.79 -22.03 -23.82
N ALA A 430 -48.11 -23.14 -24.11
CA ALA A 430 -46.69 -23.10 -24.47
C ALA A 430 -46.45 -22.32 -25.77
N ALA A 431 -47.33 -22.49 -26.76
CA ALA A 431 -47.26 -21.73 -28.02
C ALA A 431 -47.54 -20.23 -27.80
N ALA A 432 -48.48 -19.89 -26.91
CA ALA A 432 -48.84 -18.52 -26.57
C ALA A 432 -47.71 -17.82 -25.79
N ASP A 433 -47.13 -18.50 -24.79
CA ASP A 433 -45.99 -18.03 -24.00
C ASP A 433 -44.75 -17.79 -24.88
N LYS A 434 -44.47 -18.69 -25.83
CA LYS A 434 -43.37 -18.50 -26.79
C LYS A 434 -43.56 -17.25 -27.65
N LYS A 435 -44.79 -16.98 -28.09
CA LYS A 435 -45.10 -15.76 -28.84
C LYS A 435 -45.00 -14.51 -27.95
N ALA A 436 -45.44 -14.58 -26.69
CA ALA A 436 -45.26 -13.50 -25.72
C ALA A 436 -43.77 -13.20 -25.47
N GLN A 437 -42.92 -14.23 -25.39
CA GLN A 437 -41.48 -14.07 -25.29
C GLN A 437 -40.88 -13.37 -26.53
N GLN A 438 -41.30 -13.77 -27.74
CA GLN A 438 -40.87 -13.11 -28.98
C GLN A 438 -41.30 -11.64 -29.03
N ILE A 439 -42.49 -11.32 -28.51
CA ILE A 439 -42.96 -9.93 -28.37
C ILE A 439 -42.08 -9.17 -27.38
N ALA A 440 -41.77 -9.76 -26.23
CA ALA A 440 -40.94 -9.15 -25.19
C ALA A 440 -39.51 -8.84 -25.66
N GLU A 441 -38.96 -9.66 -26.56
CA GLU A 441 -37.58 -9.57 -27.05
C GLU A 441 -37.43 -8.82 -28.38
N SER A 442 -38.54 -8.55 -29.08
CA SER A 442 -38.54 -7.85 -30.37
C SER A 442 -38.26 -6.36 -30.23
N LYS A 443 -37.51 -5.80 -31.19
CA LYS A 443 -37.31 -4.35 -31.32
C LYS A 443 -38.42 -3.65 -32.09
N ASP A 444 -39.21 -4.41 -32.85
CA ASP A 444 -40.28 -3.88 -33.71
C ASP A 444 -41.62 -3.81 -32.97
N ASN A 445 -41.79 -4.62 -31.92
CA ASN A 445 -42.99 -4.63 -31.08
C ASN A 445 -42.86 -3.58 -29.97
N LEU A 446 -43.26 -2.35 -30.28
CA LEU A 446 -43.12 -1.21 -29.37
C LEU A 446 -44.38 -1.01 -28.50
N LEU A 447 -44.15 -0.82 -27.21
CA LEU A 447 -45.13 -0.39 -26.22
C LEU A 447 -45.28 1.14 -26.25
N LYS A 448 -46.50 1.62 -26.48
CA LYS A 448 -46.81 3.05 -26.40
C LYS A 448 -47.12 3.46 -24.95
N ILE A 449 -46.35 4.39 -24.39
CA ILE A 449 -46.62 5.01 -23.08
C ILE A 449 -46.75 6.51 -23.31
N GLY A 450 -47.97 7.05 -23.15
CA GLY A 450 -48.26 8.44 -23.51
C GLY A 450 -48.09 8.70 -25.02
N ALA A 451 -47.25 9.67 -25.38
CA ALA A 451 -46.92 10.00 -26.76
C ALA A 451 -45.72 9.21 -27.31
N GLU A 452 -44.96 8.54 -26.45
CA GLU A 452 -43.69 7.87 -26.80
C GLU A 452 -43.87 6.36 -26.97
N GLN A 453 -42.92 5.75 -27.70
CA GLN A 453 -42.88 4.32 -27.98
C GLN A 453 -41.58 3.72 -27.45
N PHE A 454 -41.68 2.59 -26.76
CA PHE A 454 -40.56 1.92 -26.10
C PHE A 454 -40.54 0.44 -26.46
N THR A 455 -39.38 -0.19 -26.44
CA THR A 455 -39.35 -1.66 -26.35
C THR A 455 -39.96 -2.09 -25.01
N TYR A 456 -40.45 -3.33 -24.92
CA TYR A 456 -40.95 -3.89 -23.66
C TYR A 456 -39.90 -3.86 -22.54
N ALA A 457 -38.62 -4.03 -22.88
CA ALA A 457 -37.53 -3.96 -21.91
C ALA A 457 -37.21 -2.53 -21.46
N ASP A 458 -37.22 -1.55 -22.38
CA ASP A 458 -36.87 -0.17 -22.07
C ASP A 458 -38.00 0.59 -21.37
N ALA A 459 -39.25 0.22 -21.64
CA ALA A 459 -40.42 0.74 -20.95
C ALA A 459 -40.28 0.65 -19.43
N VAL A 460 -39.71 -0.43 -18.91
CA VAL A 460 -39.54 -0.68 -17.47
C VAL A 460 -38.62 0.34 -16.82
N GLY A 461 -37.75 1.00 -17.59
CA GLY A 461 -36.88 2.08 -17.13
C GLY A 461 -37.51 3.49 -17.21
N TYR A 462 -38.75 3.61 -17.69
CA TYR A 462 -39.46 4.88 -17.83
C TYR A 462 -40.08 5.37 -16.51
N GLU A 463 -40.50 6.63 -16.43
CA GLU A 463 -40.97 7.22 -15.17
C GLU A 463 -42.13 6.44 -14.53
N ALA A 464 -41.99 6.16 -13.23
CA ALA A 464 -42.93 5.33 -12.49
C ALA A 464 -44.36 5.88 -12.45
N ALA A 465 -44.54 7.20 -12.58
CA ALA A 465 -45.85 7.84 -12.60
C ALA A 465 -46.68 7.40 -13.81
N ASN A 466 -46.04 7.06 -14.94
CA ASN A 466 -46.72 6.71 -16.18
C ASN A 466 -47.24 5.26 -16.20
N PHE A 467 -46.99 4.51 -15.13
CA PHE A 467 -47.52 3.16 -14.90
C PHE A 467 -48.77 3.12 -14.00
N ALA A 468 -49.36 4.27 -13.66
CA ALA A 468 -50.44 4.39 -12.65
C ALA A 468 -51.70 3.54 -12.93
N SER A 469 -51.89 3.06 -14.15
CA SER A 469 -52.76 1.94 -14.46
C SER A 469 -52.34 1.39 -15.81
N PHE A 470 -51.61 0.29 -15.86
CA PHE A 470 -51.27 -0.36 -17.12
C PHE A 470 -52.57 -0.76 -17.85
N GLN A 471 -53.06 0.09 -18.77
CA GLN A 471 -54.33 -0.11 -19.46
C GLN A 471 -54.13 -1.11 -20.60
N THR A 472 -54.56 -2.35 -20.40
CA THR A 472 -54.66 -3.30 -21.50
C THR A 472 -55.90 -2.97 -22.34
N ASN A 473 -55.76 -3.02 -23.67
CA ASN A 473 -56.81 -2.83 -24.69
C ASN A 473 -57.16 -1.39 -25.17
N ALA A 474 -56.26 -0.42 -25.10
CA ALA A 474 -56.44 0.79 -25.91
C ALA A 474 -56.34 0.43 -27.42
N ALA A 475 -57.37 0.75 -28.21
CA ALA A 475 -57.45 0.41 -29.64
C ALA A 475 -56.28 0.97 -30.48
N SER A 476 -55.53 1.94 -29.95
CA SER A 476 -54.39 2.58 -30.59
C SER A 476 -53.03 1.89 -30.34
N SER A 477 -52.95 0.86 -29.48
CA SER A 477 -51.72 0.06 -29.25
C SER A 477 -52.05 -1.22 -28.45
N PRO A 478 -52.18 -2.41 -29.07
CA PRO A 478 -52.44 -3.63 -28.32
C PRO A 478 -51.23 -3.98 -27.44
N VAL A 479 -51.44 -4.05 -26.14
CA VAL A 479 -50.40 -4.30 -25.15
C VAL A 479 -50.48 -5.74 -24.65
N SER A 480 -49.42 -6.53 -24.83
CA SER A 480 -49.27 -7.85 -24.21
C SER A 480 -48.84 -7.76 -22.74
N ALA A 481 -49.73 -8.06 -21.81
CA ALA A 481 -49.40 -8.16 -20.37
C ALA A 481 -48.44 -9.33 -20.11
N ALA A 482 -48.60 -10.44 -20.83
CA ALA A 482 -47.69 -11.60 -20.78
C ALA A 482 -46.25 -11.20 -21.15
N ALA A 483 -46.06 -10.44 -22.24
CA ALA A 483 -44.73 -9.97 -22.64
C ALA A 483 -44.11 -9.01 -21.62
N MET A 484 -44.90 -8.12 -20.99
CA MET A 484 -44.41 -7.29 -19.88
C MET A 484 -44.03 -8.12 -18.66
N GLY A 485 -44.79 -9.17 -18.33
CA GLY A 485 -44.49 -10.11 -17.26
C GLY A 485 -43.16 -10.86 -17.45
N ILE A 486 -42.66 -10.91 -18.69
CA ILE A 486 -41.34 -11.48 -19.02
C ILE A 486 -40.26 -10.39 -19.02
N ALA A 487 -40.49 -9.27 -19.70
CA ALA A 487 -39.50 -8.21 -19.89
C ALA A 487 -39.16 -7.46 -18.59
N ALA A 488 -40.16 -7.15 -17.76
CA ALA A 488 -39.98 -6.37 -16.54
C ALA A 488 -39.05 -7.04 -15.50
N PRO A 489 -39.28 -8.30 -15.08
CA PRO A 489 -38.39 -8.94 -14.12
C PRO A 489 -36.98 -9.19 -14.70
N LYS A 490 -36.87 -9.49 -16.00
CA LYS A 490 -35.56 -9.63 -16.68
C LYS A 490 -34.77 -8.31 -16.61
N LYS A 491 -35.38 -7.19 -17.00
CA LYS A 491 -34.75 -5.86 -16.94
C LYS A 491 -34.39 -5.46 -15.50
N ALA A 492 -35.27 -5.73 -14.53
CA ALA A 492 -34.99 -5.46 -13.14
C ALA A 492 -33.79 -6.26 -12.61
N ALA A 493 -33.66 -7.52 -12.99
CA ALA A 493 -32.49 -8.33 -12.65
C ALA A 493 -31.21 -7.78 -13.28
N GLU A 494 -31.25 -7.37 -14.55
CA GLU A 494 -30.12 -6.77 -15.27
C GLU A 494 -29.64 -5.47 -14.62
N VAL A 495 -30.57 -4.53 -14.35
CA VAL A 495 -30.25 -3.23 -13.73
C VAL A 495 -29.75 -3.42 -12.29
N LYS A 496 -30.34 -4.35 -11.53
CA LYS A 496 -29.86 -4.71 -10.19
C LYS A 496 -28.45 -5.30 -10.21
N ALA A 497 -28.16 -6.19 -11.16
CA ALA A 497 -26.82 -6.75 -11.33
C ALA A 497 -25.80 -5.64 -11.63
N GLN A 498 -26.16 -4.68 -12.48
CA GLN A 498 -25.31 -3.55 -12.82
C GLN A 498 -25.13 -2.56 -11.65
N ALA A 499 -26.16 -2.32 -10.83
CA ALA A 499 -26.06 -1.54 -9.59
C ALA A 499 -25.13 -2.20 -8.56
N ASN A 500 -25.21 -3.53 -8.41
CA ASN A 500 -24.29 -4.27 -7.55
C ASN A 500 -22.85 -4.23 -8.07
N LYS A 501 -22.67 -4.38 -9.39
CA LYS A 501 -21.36 -4.31 -10.06
C LYS A 501 -20.71 -2.94 -9.88
N SER A 502 -21.46 -1.86 -10.08
CA SER A 502 -20.97 -0.48 -9.90
C SER A 502 -20.66 -0.17 -8.43
N TYR A 503 -21.47 -0.65 -7.48
CA TYR A 503 -21.16 -0.51 -6.05
C TYR A 503 -19.88 -1.25 -5.65
N LYS A 504 -19.69 -2.46 -6.16
CA LYS A 504 -18.45 -3.22 -5.94
C LYS A 504 -17.25 -2.47 -6.53
N ALA A 505 -17.37 -1.96 -7.76
CA ALA A 505 -16.31 -1.17 -8.40
C ALA A 505 -15.95 0.08 -7.58
N LEU A 506 -16.93 0.77 -7.01
CA LEU A 506 -16.71 1.88 -6.08
C LEU A 506 -15.92 1.44 -4.86
N LYS A 507 -16.31 0.35 -4.18
CA LYS A 507 -15.56 -0.18 -3.03
C LYS A 507 -14.14 -0.57 -3.40
N ASP A 508 -13.95 -1.23 -4.53
CA ASP A 508 -12.63 -1.63 -5.01
C ASP A 508 -11.73 -0.41 -5.29
N ALA A 509 -12.29 0.65 -5.89
CA ALA A 509 -11.58 1.92 -6.14
C ALA A 509 -11.24 2.66 -4.84
N VAL A 510 -12.18 2.74 -3.88
CA VAL A 510 -11.94 3.36 -2.56
C VAL A 510 -10.86 2.62 -1.80
N ASN A 511 -10.88 1.29 -1.80
CA ASN A 511 -9.84 0.47 -1.19
C ASN A 511 -8.48 0.68 -1.88
N ALA A 512 -8.46 0.81 -3.20
CA ALA A 512 -7.23 1.11 -3.95
C ALA A 512 -6.68 2.51 -3.63
N TYR A 513 -7.54 3.52 -3.50
CA TYR A 513 -7.14 4.86 -3.07
C TYR A 513 -6.60 4.89 -1.63
N LYS A 514 -7.31 4.26 -0.68
CA LYS A 514 -6.90 4.18 0.73
C LYS A 514 -5.58 3.41 0.92
N ALA A 515 -5.28 2.47 0.04
CA ALA A 515 -4.00 1.76 0.04
C ALA A 515 -2.82 2.62 -0.41
N GLY A 516 -3.07 3.77 -1.06
CA GLY A 516 -2.07 4.67 -1.62
C GLY A 516 -1.31 4.07 -2.82
N PRO A 517 -0.60 4.89 -3.61
CA PRO A 517 0.36 4.38 -4.59
C PRO A 517 1.58 3.88 -3.83
N LEU A 518 1.62 2.59 -3.53
CA LEU A 518 2.86 1.95 -3.10
C LEU A 518 3.72 1.76 -4.37
N PRO A 519 4.96 2.29 -4.42
CA PRO A 519 5.91 1.95 -5.45
C PRO A 519 6.04 0.43 -5.51
N LYS A 520 5.45 -0.19 -6.53
CA LYS A 520 5.76 -1.56 -6.88
C LYS A 520 7.13 -1.56 -7.54
N VAL A 521 8.15 -1.68 -6.71
CA VAL A 521 9.53 -1.78 -7.19
C VAL A 521 9.79 -3.10 -7.91
N ILE A 522 9.02 -4.14 -7.55
CA ILE A 522 8.99 -5.40 -8.28
C ILE A 522 7.92 -5.34 -9.37
N THR A 523 8.37 -5.35 -10.62
CA THR A 523 7.52 -5.49 -11.81
C THR A 523 7.52 -6.93 -12.31
N SER A 524 6.41 -7.42 -12.86
CA SER A 524 6.43 -8.65 -13.66
C SER A 524 6.35 -8.26 -15.13
N THR A 525 7.50 -8.23 -15.79
CA THR A 525 7.55 -8.21 -17.26
C THR A 525 7.82 -9.64 -17.70
N GLY A 526 6.83 -10.27 -18.33
CA GLY A 526 6.90 -11.67 -18.75
C GLY A 526 6.66 -12.65 -17.60
N THR A 527 7.50 -13.67 -17.47
CA THR A 527 7.31 -14.78 -16.52
C THR A 527 7.92 -14.53 -15.13
N HIS A 528 8.80 -13.53 -14.98
CA HIS A 528 9.58 -13.35 -13.75
C HIS A 528 9.38 -11.98 -13.09
N GLN A 529 9.47 -11.97 -11.76
CA GLN A 529 9.58 -10.75 -10.96
C GLN A 529 10.93 -10.06 -11.22
N ARG A 530 10.92 -8.74 -11.40
CA ARG A 530 12.10 -7.93 -11.72
C ARG A 530 12.21 -6.66 -10.89
N LEU A 531 13.44 -6.33 -10.49
CA LEU A 531 13.85 -5.00 -10.04
C LEU A 531 14.62 -4.36 -11.20
N ALA A 532 13.98 -3.49 -11.97
CA ALA A 532 14.53 -2.93 -13.19
C ALA A 532 14.23 -1.43 -13.30
N GLY A 533 15.29 -0.61 -13.23
CA GLY A 533 15.22 0.81 -13.55
C GLY A 533 15.50 1.07 -15.03
N ALA A 534 15.35 2.32 -15.49
CA ALA A 534 15.70 2.69 -16.86
C ALA A 534 17.20 2.49 -17.16
N ASP A 535 18.03 2.55 -16.12
CA ASP A 535 19.45 2.27 -16.15
C ASP A 535 19.93 1.61 -14.85
N ARG A 536 21.24 1.41 -14.75
CA ARG A 536 21.93 0.84 -13.58
C ARG A 536 21.78 1.67 -12.30
N TYR A 537 21.65 3.00 -12.43
CA TYR A 537 21.53 3.91 -11.28
C TYR A 537 20.13 3.82 -10.69
N GLU A 538 19.11 3.82 -11.55
CA GLU A 538 17.73 3.62 -11.15
C GLU A 538 17.47 2.20 -10.62
N THR A 539 18.12 1.18 -11.19
CA THR A 539 18.05 -0.19 -10.69
C THR A 539 18.60 -0.28 -9.27
N ALA A 540 19.73 0.41 -8.99
CA ALA A 540 20.29 0.53 -7.63
C ALA A 540 19.33 1.26 -6.67
N ALA A 541 18.66 2.33 -7.13
CA ALA A 541 17.69 3.08 -6.34
C ALA A 541 16.44 2.23 -6.00
N LEU A 542 15.91 1.48 -6.96
CA LEU A 542 14.80 0.55 -6.74
C LEU A 542 15.17 -0.58 -5.77
N LEU A 543 16.40 -1.09 -5.86
CA LEU A 543 16.90 -2.08 -4.93
C LEU A 543 17.06 -1.50 -3.51
N SER A 544 17.57 -0.26 -3.39
CA SER A 544 17.61 0.47 -2.11
C SER A 544 16.22 0.59 -1.48
N TYR A 545 15.22 0.97 -2.27
CA TYR A 545 13.82 1.04 -1.83
C TYR A 545 13.31 -0.34 -1.40
N TYR A 546 13.52 -1.37 -2.21
CA TYR A 546 13.12 -2.74 -1.90
C TYR A 546 13.73 -3.23 -0.57
N LEU A 547 15.02 -2.95 -0.35
CA LEU A 547 15.74 -3.35 0.85
C LEU A 547 15.29 -2.60 2.11
N THR A 548 14.85 -1.35 2.00
CA THR A 548 14.55 -0.51 3.17
C THR A 548 13.05 -0.38 3.46
N ALA A 549 12.19 -0.43 2.43
CA ALA A 549 10.74 -0.30 2.55
C ALA A 549 9.96 -1.58 2.21
N GLY A 550 10.60 -2.56 1.57
CA GLY A 550 9.97 -3.79 1.09
C GLY A 550 9.33 -3.65 -0.30
N PRO A 551 8.88 -4.78 -0.91
CA PRO A 551 8.36 -4.80 -2.29
C PRO A 551 7.05 -4.01 -2.47
N GLU A 552 6.34 -3.76 -1.38
CA GLU A 552 5.09 -2.99 -1.35
C GLU A 552 5.20 -1.75 -0.45
N GLY A 553 6.40 -1.32 -0.04
CA GLY A 553 6.54 -0.09 0.77
C GLY A 553 5.92 -0.13 2.18
N LYS A 554 5.64 -1.32 2.73
CA LYS A 554 4.99 -1.50 4.04
C LYS A 554 5.96 -1.49 5.23
N ASN A 555 7.13 -0.87 5.10
CA ASN A 555 8.21 -0.88 6.11
C ASN A 555 8.61 -2.30 6.56
N ASN A 556 8.53 -3.31 5.67
CA ASN A 556 9.00 -4.67 5.93
C ASN A 556 10.41 -4.92 5.37
N GLY A 557 11.11 -3.85 5.01
CA GLY A 557 12.43 -3.91 4.39
C GLY A 557 13.41 -4.80 5.15
N GLN A 558 14.26 -5.48 4.38
CA GLN A 558 15.30 -6.36 4.88
C GLN A 558 16.37 -5.64 5.73
N LEU A 559 16.56 -4.35 5.47
CA LEU A 559 17.50 -3.48 6.16
C LEU A 559 16.74 -2.54 7.11
N SER A 560 15.96 -3.10 8.05
CA SER A 560 15.35 -2.29 9.11
C SER A 560 16.38 -2.05 10.23
N GLY A 561 16.61 -0.77 10.58
CA GLY A 561 17.43 -0.37 11.73
C GLY A 561 18.94 -0.20 11.48
N GLN A 562 19.39 -0.08 10.24
CA GLN A 562 20.82 0.06 9.96
C GLN A 562 21.19 1.46 9.44
N GLY A 563 22.10 2.07 10.20
CA GLY A 563 22.47 3.48 10.26
C GLY A 563 22.84 4.23 8.98
N ARG A 564 22.93 3.59 7.81
CA ARG A 564 23.90 4.04 6.79
C ARG A 564 23.47 3.95 5.34
N VAL A 565 23.96 4.89 4.53
CA VAL A 565 23.83 4.89 3.07
C VAL A 565 25.21 4.71 2.46
N TYR A 566 25.40 3.72 1.59
CA TYR A 566 26.63 3.60 0.81
C TYR A 566 26.41 4.15 -0.59
N VAL A 567 27.37 4.94 -1.06
CA VAL A 567 27.33 5.59 -2.37
C VAL A 567 28.56 5.17 -3.14
N ALA A 568 28.40 4.69 -4.36
CA ALA A 568 29.53 4.27 -5.18
C ALA A 568 29.33 4.64 -6.66
N SER A 569 30.39 4.54 -7.45
CA SER A 569 30.31 4.84 -8.88
C SER A 569 29.61 3.71 -9.64
N GLY A 570 28.61 4.06 -10.46
CA GLY A 570 28.05 3.12 -11.45
C GLY A 570 28.79 3.10 -12.79
N ASN A 571 29.83 3.92 -12.96
CA ASN A 571 30.59 4.00 -14.21
C ASN A 571 31.57 2.82 -14.34
N ASP A 572 31.61 2.17 -15.51
CA ASP A 572 32.47 1.00 -15.77
C ASP A 572 33.94 1.28 -15.47
N ALA A 573 34.38 2.51 -15.76
CA ALA A 573 35.74 2.95 -15.48
C ALA A 573 36.07 2.88 -13.98
N ASN A 574 35.12 3.05 -13.05
CA ASN A 574 35.36 3.14 -11.60
C ASN A 574 34.57 2.12 -10.76
N ILE A 575 33.91 1.16 -11.40
CA ILE A 575 33.00 0.21 -10.74
C ILE A 575 33.71 -0.75 -9.76
N VAL A 576 35.02 -0.92 -9.89
CA VAL A 576 35.81 -1.79 -8.99
C VAL A 576 35.82 -1.25 -7.55
N ASP A 577 35.78 0.07 -7.37
CA ASP A 577 35.68 0.67 -6.03
C ASP A 577 34.30 0.37 -5.42
N ALA A 578 33.27 0.31 -6.26
CA ALA A 578 31.93 -0.08 -5.84
C ALA A 578 31.87 -1.58 -5.47
N MET A 579 32.67 -2.44 -6.12
CA MET A 579 32.64 -3.90 -5.94
C MET A 579 32.89 -4.36 -4.51
N VAL A 580 33.85 -3.71 -3.87
CA VAL A 580 34.21 -4.02 -2.50
C VAL A 580 33.16 -3.53 -1.51
N ALA A 581 32.27 -2.61 -1.90
CA ALA A 581 31.20 -2.11 -1.05
C ALA A 581 30.12 -3.16 -0.77
N GLY A 582 30.00 -4.20 -1.61
CA GLY A 582 29.05 -5.30 -1.42
C GLY A 582 29.19 -6.02 -0.06
N GLN A 583 30.37 -5.98 0.57
CA GLN A 583 30.61 -6.56 1.90
C GLN A 583 30.06 -5.71 3.07
N LEU A 584 29.58 -4.49 2.78
CA LEU A 584 29.06 -3.52 3.75
C LEU A 584 27.57 -3.75 3.97
N GLU A 585 27.25 -4.52 5.00
CA GLU A 585 25.88 -4.97 5.24
C GLU A 585 24.99 -3.89 5.88
N LYS A 586 25.58 -2.84 6.48
CA LYS A 586 24.88 -1.88 7.37
C LYS A 586 23.97 -0.84 6.66
N GLY A 587 23.60 -1.06 5.40
CA GLY A 587 22.91 -0.06 4.59
C GLY A 587 22.81 -0.41 3.10
N PRO A 588 21.90 0.22 2.34
CA PRO A 588 21.81 0.03 0.90
C PRO A 588 23.01 0.68 0.18
N ILE A 589 23.31 0.16 -1.00
CA ILE A 589 24.31 0.72 -1.92
C ILE A 589 23.58 1.42 -3.08
N LEU A 590 23.76 2.73 -3.19
CA LEU A 590 23.30 3.51 -4.34
C LEU A 590 24.45 3.79 -5.30
N LEU A 591 24.14 3.78 -6.58
CA LEU A 591 25.09 4.12 -7.63
C LEU A 591 24.85 5.55 -8.11
N LEU A 592 25.93 6.30 -8.28
CA LEU A 592 25.94 7.62 -8.89
C LEU A 592 26.85 7.64 -10.13
N PRO A 593 26.58 8.53 -11.10
CA PRO A 593 27.53 8.77 -12.19
C PRO A 593 28.85 9.35 -11.62
N SER A 594 29.96 9.21 -12.36
CA SER A 594 31.23 9.78 -11.89
C SER A 594 31.22 11.30 -11.84
N THR A 595 30.51 11.95 -12.77
CA THR A 595 30.33 13.40 -12.86
C THR A 595 28.91 13.73 -13.31
N GLY A 596 28.47 14.97 -13.09
CA GLY A 596 27.13 15.42 -13.46
C GLY A 596 26.08 15.14 -12.40
N THR A 597 24.84 15.51 -12.69
CA THR A 597 23.71 15.41 -11.76
C THR A 597 23.07 14.01 -11.85
N PRO A 598 22.81 13.32 -10.72
CA PRO A 598 22.05 12.08 -10.71
C PRO A 598 20.62 12.27 -11.26
N SER A 599 20.00 11.21 -11.77
CA SER A 599 18.62 11.29 -12.29
C SER A 599 17.60 11.58 -11.18
N ASP A 600 16.45 12.14 -11.57
CA ASP A 600 15.37 12.51 -10.63
C ASP A 600 14.91 11.32 -9.77
N ASN A 601 14.85 10.12 -10.33
CA ASN A 601 14.48 8.89 -9.62
C ASN A 601 15.51 8.51 -8.55
N VAL A 602 16.80 8.68 -8.85
CA VAL A 602 17.90 8.46 -7.89
C VAL A 602 17.83 9.51 -6.78
N LEU A 603 17.66 10.78 -7.13
CA LEU A 603 17.51 11.87 -6.16
C LEU A 603 16.28 11.71 -5.27
N ALA A 604 15.17 11.20 -5.83
CA ALA A 604 13.94 10.90 -5.08
C ALA A 604 14.17 9.80 -4.03
N GLU A 605 14.95 8.76 -4.36
CA GLU A 605 15.32 7.73 -3.37
C GLU A 605 16.24 8.29 -2.28
N PHE A 606 17.23 9.13 -2.61
CA PHE A 606 18.03 9.84 -1.61
C PHE A 606 17.14 10.69 -0.69
N LYS A 607 16.18 11.42 -1.26
CA LYS A 607 15.19 12.20 -0.50
C LYS A 607 14.36 11.31 0.41
N ARG A 608 13.85 10.18 -0.09
CA ARG A 608 13.07 9.22 0.72
C ARG A 608 13.90 8.62 1.86
N LEU A 609 15.16 8.26 1.63
CA LEU A 609 16.05 7.76 2.68
C LEU A 609 16.25 8.79 3.80
N GLY A 610 16.24 10.09 3.46
CA GLY A 610 16.18 11.19 4.43
C GLY A 610 14.84 11.31 5.18
N MET A 611 13.72 10.89 4.59
CA MET A 611 12.36 10.94 5.19
C MET A 611 12.03 9.75 6.10
N THR A 612 12.77 8.64 6.01
CA THR A 612 12.43 7.37 6.68
C THR A 612 12.17 7.59 8.19
N GLN A 613 10.95 7.26 8.64
CA GLN A 613 10.48 7.52 10.01
C GLN A 613 11.44 6.95 11.06
N GLY A 614 11.80 7.76 12.06
CA GLY A 614 12.58 7.34 13.21
C GLY A 614 14.10 7.35 13.03
N ASN A 615 14.70 8.44 12.52
CA ASN A 615 16.14 8.76 12.66
C ASN A 615 17.13 7.60 12.45
N THR A 616 16.89 6.72 11.48
CA THR A 616 17.70 5.51 11.26
C THR A 616 18.88 5.71 10.32
N MET A 617 18.91 6.71 9.44
CA MET A 617 20.04 6.94 8.53
C MET A 617 20.93 8.10 9.02
N LYS A 618 22.03 7.77 9.71
CA LYS A 618 22.93 8.72 10.38
C LYS A 618 24.24 8.97 9.63
N GLU A 619 24.72 8.01 8.86
CA GLU A 619 26.03 8.09 8.20
C GLU A 619 25.98 7.64 6.74
N GLY A 620 26.31 8.52 5.82
CA GLY A 620 26.61 8.19 4.44
C GLY A 620 28.09 7.90 4.23
N TYR A 621 28.41 6.99 3.32
CA TYR A 621 29.79 6.69 2.95
C TYR A 621 29.92 6.61 1.43
N THR A 622 30.73 7.49 0.86
CA THR A 622 31.08 7.48 -0.56
C THR A 622 32.32 6.62 -0.77
N ILE A 623 32.23 5.59 -1.59
CA ILE A 623 33.29 4.63 -1.84
C ILE A 623 34.06 5.03 -3.10
N GLY A 624 35.37 5.13 -2.97
CA GLY A 624 36.27 5.56 -4.05
C GLY A 624 36.57 7.07 -4.03
N GLY A 625 37.62 7.45 -4.75
CA GLY A 625 38.09 8.84 -4.83
C GLY A 625 37.15 9.77 -5.59
N THR A 626 37.53 11.05 -5.72
CA THR A 626 36.76 12.06 -6.48
C THR A 626 36.62 11.72 -7.97
N ASN A 627 37.54 10.92 -8.53
CA ASN A 627 37.42 10.38 -9.89
C ASN A 627 36.31 9.32 -10.02
N ALA A 628 36.01 8.61 -8.93
CA ALA A 628 34.96 7.59 -8.91
C ALA A 628 33.58 8.24 -8.81
N VAL A 629 33.40 9.12 -7.82
CA VAL A 629 32.23 9.98 -7.62
C VAL A 629 32.72 11.37 -7.29
N SER A 630 32.53 12.33 -8.20
CA SER A 630 32.92 13.72 -8.01
C SER A 630 32.19 14.36 -6.83
N ASP A 631 32.82 15.36 -6.21
CA ASP A 631 32.22 16.06 -5.07
C ASP A 631 30.94 16.80 -5.47
N ASP A 632 30.84 17.29 -6.71
CA ASP A 632 29.63 17.93 -7.22
C ASP A 632 28.46 16.94 -7.34
N THR A 633 28.72 15.75 -7.90
CA THR A 633 27.72 14.69 -7.98
C THR A 633 27.26 14.25 -6.59
N LEU A 634 28.21 14.08 -5.66
CA LEU A 634 27.90 13.72 -4.27
C LEU A 634 27.08 14.81 -3.57
N LYS A 635 27.46 16.09 -3.72
CA LYS A 635 26.75 17.24 -3.14
C LYS A 635 25.31 17.31 -3.65
N ALA A 636 25.06 17.01 -4.93
CA ALA A 636 23.71 16.97 -5.48
C ALA A 636 22.83 15.89 -4.80
N ALA A 637 23.35 14.67 -4.64
CA ALA A 637 22.62 13.59 -3.96
C ALA A 637 22.39 13.87 -2.46
N VAL A 638 23.42 14.39 -1.77
CA VAL A 638 23.36 14.75 -0.35
C VAL A 638 22.38 15.90 -0.11
N LYS A 639 22.26 16.84 -1.05
CA LYS A 639 21.24 17.90 -1.00
C LYS A 639 19.83 17.32 -1.00
N SER A 640 19.53 16.39 -1.90
CA SER A 640 18.21 15.73 -1.93
C SER A 640 17.95 14.92 -0.66
N PHE A 641 18.95 14.24 -0.11
CA PHE A 641 18.84 13.58 1.20
C PHE A 641 18.52 14.57 2.32
N ALA A 642 19.19 15.73 2.34
CA ALA A 642 18.96 16.79 3.32
C ALA A 642 17.58 17.45 3.19
N GLU A 643 17.02 17.53 1.98
CA GLU A 643 15.63 17.94 1.77
C GLU A 643 14.66 16.91 2.35
N GLY A 644 14.95 15.62 2.20
CA GLY A 644 14.19 14.54 2.82
C GLY A 644 14.13 14.62 4.34
N LEU A 645 15.24 15.00 4.99
CA LEU A 645 15.29 15.22 6.44
C LEU A 645 14.35 16.34 6.91
N LYS A 646 14.08 17.34 6.05
CA LYS A 646 13.15 18.45 6.36
C LYS A 646 11.70 18.04 6.20
N ASP A 647 11.42 17.16 5.25
CA ASP A 647 10.08 16.70 4.88
C ASP A 647 9.63 15.47 5.70
N GLN A 648 10.27 15.17 6.83
CA GLN A 648 9.86 14.10 7.73
C GLN A 648 8.39 14.31 8.15
N PRO A 649 7.48 13.34 7.92
CA PRO A 649 6.15 13.41 8.50
C PRO A 649 6.33 13.39 10.03
N GLU A 650 5.71 14.37 10.70
CA GLU A 650 5.69 14.45 12.16
C GLU A 650 5.37 13.05 12.72
N ALA A 651 6.28 12.52 13.56
CA ALA A 651 6.23 11.12 13.96
C ALA A 651 4.83 10.77 14.46
N ALA A 652 4.20 9.74 13.89
CA ALA A 652 2.97 9.20 14.45
C ALA A 652 3.24 8.92 15.94
N PRO A 653 2.34 9.34 16.86
CA PRO A 653 2.47 8.97 18.26
C PRO A 653 2.63 7.46 18.33
N ALA A 654 3.64 6.98 19.07
CA ALA A 654 3.82 5.57 19.30
C ALA A 654 2.47 4.96 19.73
N ALA A 655 2.12 3.81 19.16
CA ALA A 655 0.94 3.05 19.58
C ALA A 655 0.93 2.98 21.12
N PRO A 656 -0.22 3.19 21.78
CA PRO A 656 -0.27 3.21 23.24
C PRO A 656 0.24 1.86 23.74
N THR A 657 1.47 1.85 24.23
CA THR A 657 1.97 0.78 25.09
C THR A 657 0.98 0.69 26.23
N ALA A 658 0.40 -0.49 26.43
CA ALA A 658 -0.54 -0.78 27.52
C ALA A 658 -0.08 -0.03 28.78
N SER A 659 -0.88 0.96 29.19
CA SER A 659 -0.51 1.93 30.20
C SER A 659 -0.11 1.20 31.47
N ALA A 660 1.18 1.28 31.82
CA ALA A 660 1.62 0.93 33.15
C ALA A 660 0.93 1.87 34.13
N LYS A 661 0.18 1.30 35.08
CA LYS A 661 -0.61 2.01 36.09
C LYS A 661 0.28 3.03 36.83
N PRO A 662 -0.09 4.31 36.94
CA PRO A 662 0.67 5.25 37.76
C PRO A 662 0.66 4.78 39.21
N THR A 663 1.83 4.72 39.83
CA THR A 663 1.98 4.42 41.26
C THR A 663 2.49 5.66 41.98
N LEU A 664 1.82 6.04 43.07
CA LEU A 664 2.26 7.13 43.95
C LEU A 664 3.63 6.78 44.56
N GLY A 665 4.63 7.64 44.34
CA GLY A 665 5.93 7.55 45.00
C GLY A 665 5.77 7.38 46.52
N ALA A 666 6.68 6.61 47.14
CA ALA A 666 6.65 6.38 48.57
C ALA A 666 6.89 7.69 49.34
N VAL A 667 6.01 8.02 50.28
CA VAL A 667 6.27 9.07 51.28
C VAL A 667 7.14 8.41 52.35
N THR A 668 8.46 8.42 52.17
CA THR A 668 9.40 8.00 53.19
C THR A 668 9.83 9.20 54.01
N GLY A 669 9.38 9.26 55.27
CA GLY A 669 9.82 10.22 56.29
C GLY A 669 8.72 11.18 56.77
N SER A 670 8.54 11.23 58.10
CA SER A 670 7.82 12.18 58.99
C SER A 670 6.57 12.96 58.50
N PRO A 671 5.54 13.15 59.36
CA PRO A 671 4.29 13.82 58.96
C PRO A 671 4.54 15.22 58.39
N ILE A 672 3.85 15.54 57.29
CA ILE A 672 3.93 16.85 56.63
C ILE A 672 3.43 17.91 57.62
N THR A 673 4.33 18.80 58.04
CA THR A 673 4.02 19.91 58.95
C THR A 673 3.91 21.18 58.11
N ALA A 674 2.72 21.79 58.06
CA ALA A 674 2.47 22.96 57.22
C ALA A 674 2.98 24.23 57.90
N VAL A 675 4.16 24.72 57.50
CA VAL A 675 4.61 26.07 57.86
C VAL A 675 4.05 27.03 56.80
N ASN A 676 3.22 28.00 57.21
CA ASN A 676 2.55 29.00 56.35
C ASN A 676 1.37 28.51 55.47
N GLY A 677 0.67 27.44 55.88
CA GLY A 677 -0.70 27.20 55.41
C GLY A 677 -0.85 26.65 53.99
N THR A 678 0.18 26.02 53.43
CA THR A 678 0.07 25.25 52.18
C THR A 678 0.88 23.96 52.31
N ALA A 679 0.23 22.79 52.17
CA ALA A 679 0.91 21.51 52.00
C ALA A 679 0.81 21.10 50.52
N SER A 680 1.95 20.85 49.88
CA SER A 680 2.01 20.40 48.48
C SER A 680 2.49 18.96 48.43
N VAL A 681 1.74 18.08 47.77
CA VAL A 681 2.18 16.70 47.49
C VAL A 681 2.59 16.63 46.02
N PRO A 682 3.89 16.49 45.71
CA PRO A 682 4.34 16.39 44.33
C PRO A 682 3.99 15.00 43.76
N VAL A 683 3.33 14.99 42.60
CA VAL A 683 3.18 13.77 41.79
C VAL A 683 4.36 13.72 40.83
N THR A 684 5.29 12.78 41.03
CA THR A 684 6.50 12.68 40.19
C THR A 684 6.54 11.37 39.39
N GLY A 685 6.61 11.50 38.05
CA GLY A 685 7.06 10.48 37.09
C GLY A 685 6.01 10.09 36.02
N ALA A 686 6.26 10.09 34.70
CA ALA A 686 7.50 10.32 33.93
C ALA A 686 7.25 11.14 32.62
N LYS A 687 8.32 11.80 32.19
CA LYS A 687 8.43 12.91 31.22
C LYS A 687 7.76 12.69 29.85
N SER A 688 6.80 13.58 29.52
CA SER A 688 6.71 14.27 28.23
C SER A 688 6.02 15.64 28.40
N ALA A 689 6.81 16.68 28.71
CA ALA A 689 6.46 18.12 28.75
C ALA A 689 5.29 18.55 29.70
N PRO A 690 5.26 19.82 30.17
CA PRO A 690 4.92 20.13 31.55
C PRO A 690 3.41 20.32 31.79
N ALA A 691 2.88 19.59 32.76
CA ALA A 691 1.74 20.06 33.56
C ALA A 691 1.94 19.49 34.97
N GLU A 692 2.53 20.27 35.86
CA GLU A 692 2.56 19.93 37.28
C GLU A 692 1.16 20.16 37.86
N TYR A 693 0.50 19.09 38.30
CA TYR A 693 -0.76 19.21 39.03
C TYR A 693 -0.44 19.37 40.51
N THR A 694 -0.63 20.57 41.04
CA THR A 694 -0.54 20.85 42.48
C THR A 694 -1.96 21.04 43.03
N CYS A 695 -2.43 20.14 43.90
CA CYS A 695 -3.62 20.41 44.72
C CYS A 695 -3.13 21.07 46.02
N SER A 696 -3.59 22.29 46.33
CA SER A 696 -3.25 23.03 47.56
C SER A 696 -4.43 23.04 48.53
N ILE A 697 -4.15 22.95 49.83
CA ILE A 697 -5.14 23.11 50.91
C ILE A 697 -4.84 24.43 51.63
N ASP A 698 -5.81 25.35 51.69
CA ASP A 698 -5.71 26.59 52.47
C ASP A 698 -6.32 26.38 53.86
N LYS A 699 -5.54 26.65 54.92
CA LYS A 699 -5.99 26.49 56.32
C LYS A 699 -7.09 27.48 56.71
N ASN A 700 -7.16 28.64 56.05
CA ASN A 700 -8.05 29.72 56.46
C ASN A 700 -9.52 29.48 56.05
N GLU A 701 -9.77 28.55 55.13
CA GLU A 701 -11.12 28.12 54.72
C GLU A 701 -11.66 26.98 55.60
N ILE A 702 -10.87 26.45 56.54
CA ILE A 702 -11.33 25.47 57.53
C ILE A 702 -12.02 26.23 58.66
N SER A 703 -13.34 26.06 58.81
CA SER A 703 -14.11 26.73 59.87
C SER A 703 -13.47 26.52 61.24
N ALA A 704 -13.25 27.62 61.97
CA ALA A 704 -12.32 27.80 63.10
C ALA A 704 -12.57 26.96 64.39
N GLY A 705 -12.91 25.68 64.28
CA GLY A 705 -13.32 24.84 65.41
C GLY A 705 -12.63 23.49 65.55
N THR A 706 -11.46 23.28 64.94
CA THR A 706 -10.78 21.98 64.98
C THR A 706 -9.36 22.09 65.55
N SER A 707 -9.20 21.76 66.83
CA SER A 707 -7.91 21.35 67.40
C SER A 707 -7.84 19.83 67.34
N GLY A 708 -7.10 19.25 66.39
CA GLY A 708 -7.02 17.79 66.22
C GLY A 708 -6.32 17.36 64.93
N LYS A 709 -6.04 16.07 64.80
CA LYS A 709 -5.50 15.47 63.57
C LYS A 709 -6.65 15.22 62.59
N VAL A 710 -6.63 15.91 61.45
CA VAL A 710 -7.58 15.70 60.36
C VAL A 710 -6.90 14.89 59.26
N LYS A 711 -7.54 13.80 58.82
CA LYS A 711 -7.12 13.06 57.63
C LYS A 711 -7.79 13.66 56.41
N PHE A 712 -7.01 13.82 55.35
CA PHE A 712 -7.54 14.26 54.06
C PHE A 712 -7.33 13.15 53.03
N ALA A 713 -8.42 12.75 52.37
CA ALA A 713 -8.40 11.90 51.19
C ALA A 713 -8.56 12.78 49.95
N VAL A 714 -7.62 12.69 49.02
CA VAL A 714 -7.69 13.43 47.75
C VAL A 714 -7.96 12.42 46.63
N ALA A 715 -9.03 12.64 45.88
CA ALA A 715 -9.42 11.83 44.72
C ALA A 715 -9.63 12.73 43.51
N TRP A 716 -9.48 12.18 42.30
CA TRP A 716 -9.81 12.91 41.07
C TRP A 716 -11.28 12.68 40.69
N ASP A 717 -12.05 13.74 40.46
CA ASP A 717 -13.42 13.64 39.94
C ASP A 717 -13.42 13.82 38.41
N ALA A 718 -13.69 12.73 37.70
CA ALA A 718 -13.70 12.71 36.24
C ALA A 718 -14.85 13.50 35.60
N SER A 719 -15.95 13.74 36.32
CA SER A 719 -17.12 14.44 35.80
C SER A 719 -16.92 15.96 35.76
N THR A 720 -16.21 16.50 36.74
CA THR A 720 -15.94 17.94 36.90
C THR A 720 -14.53 18.34 36.50
N LYS A 721 -13.65 17.36 36.23
CA LYS A 721 -12.22 17.55 35.91
C LYS A 721 -11.47 18.35 36.98
N ALA A 722 -11.70 18.05 38.26
CA ALA A 722 -11.07 18.73 39.41
C ALA A 722 -10.62 17.74 40.51
N CYS A 723 -9.67 18.15 41.38
CA CYS A 723 -9.35 17.38 42.60
C CYS A 723 -10.52 17.51 43.59
N LYS A 724 -11.05 16.38 44.07
CA LYS A 724 -11.99 16.32 45.20
C LYS A 724 -11.21 15.99 46.47
N VAL A 725 -11.29 16.87 47.46
CA VAL A 725 -10.68 16.66 48.78
C VAL A 725 -11.81 16.35 49.77
N THR A 726 -11.67 15.25 50.50
CA THR A 726 -12.59 14.85 51.57
C THR A 726 -11.82 14.86 52.87
N ALA A 727 -12.32 15.61 53.86
CA ALA A 727 -11.73 15.66 55.19
C ALA A 727 -12.50 14.70 56.11
N THR A 728 -11.76 13.87 56.84
CA THR A 728 -12.30 13.00 57.89
C THR A 728 -11.58 13.35 59.19
N ASP A 729 -12.31 13.84 60.18
CA ASP A 729 -11.78 14.00 61.53
C ASP A 729 -11.71 12.61 62.19
N ASP A 730 -10.51 12.14 62.51
CA ASP A 730 -10.32 10.86 63.21
C ASP A 730 -10.63 10.97 64.71
N SER A 731 -11.09 12.14 65.20
CA SER A 731 -11.29 12.41 66.62
C SER A 731 -12.65 12.96 67.06
N HIS A 732 -13.60 13.28 66.16
CA HIS A 732 -14.98 13.62 66.55
C HIS A 732 -16.03 13.08 65.55
N ASN A 733 -17.09 12.44 66.07
CA ASN A 733 -18.11 11.72 65.31
C ASN A 733 -19.19 12.67 64.72
N GLY A 734 -18.78 13.64 63.91
CA GLY A 734 -19.68 14.59 63.24
C GLY A 734 -19.06 15.16 61.96
N ALA A 735 -19.81 15.17 60.86
CA ALA A 735 -19.32 15.61 59.55
C ALA A 735 -18.99 17.11 59.53
N VAL A 736 -17.75 17.46 59.19
CA VAL A 736 -17.35 18.84 58.89
C VAL A 736 -17.52 19.05 57.38
N SER A 737 -18.49 19.87 56.97
CA SER A 737 -18.67 20.27 55.57
C SER A 737 -18.09 21.66 55.34
N GLY A 738 -16.99 21.75 54.60
CA GLY A 738 -16.43 22.98 54.06
C GLY A 738 -16.06 22.77 52.59
N THR A 739 -16.32 23.75 51.74
CA THR A 739 -15.98 23.69 50.31
C THR A 739 -14.57 24.24 50.12
N ILE A 740 -13.60 23.38 49.75
CA ILE A 740 -12.23 23.80 49.46
C ILE A 740 -12.14 24.23 48.00
N LYS A 741 -11.58 25.42 47.74
CA LYS A 741 -11.36 25.91 46.37
C LYS A 741 -10.03 25.39 45.80
N VAL A 742 -10.09 24.42 44.89
CA VAL A 742 -8.89 23.91 44.20
C VAL A 742 -8.61 24.77 42.97
N THR A 743 -7.42 25.36 42.90
CA THR A 743 -6.96 26.10 41.71
C THR A 743 -6.04 25.21 40.90
N VAL A 744 -6.46 24.84 39.68
CA VAL A 744 -5.60 24.14 38.71
C VAL A 744 -5.05 25.17 37.74
N LYS A 745 -3.72 25.34 37.70
CA LYS A 745 -3.07 26.15 36.65
C LYS A 745 -2.62 25.23 35.52
N VAL A 746 -2.99 25.58 34.29
CA VAL A 746 -2.46 25.00 33.06
C VAL A 746 -1.80 26.15 32.31
N ASP A 747 -0.47 26.13 32.17
CA ASP A 747 0.21 27.09 31.31
C ASP A 747 -0.03 26.67 29.85
N GLU A 748 -0.86 27.45 29.15
CA GLU A 748 -1.15 27.30 27.72
C GLU A 748 -0.28 28.27 26.93
N ASP A 749 0.71 27.75 26.20
CA ASP A 749 1.25 28.43 25.02
C ASP A 749 1.57 27.41 23.92
N GLY A 750 0.69 27.36 22.91
CA GLY A 750 1.04 26.99 21.54
C GLY A 750 0.66 25.59 21.02
N ALA A 751 -0.41 25.57 20.23
CA ALA A 751 -0.76 24.61 19.16
C ALA A 751 -1.56 23.31 19.49
N ALA A 752 -2.77 23.30 18.92
CA ALA A 752 -3.59 22.16 18.47
C ALA A 752 -4.16 21.17 19.52
N SER A 753 -5.30 21.58 20.07
CA SER A 753 -6.51 20.81 20.36
C SER A 753 -6.48 19.27 20.21
N ALA A 754 -6.44 18.56 21.34
CA ALA A 754 -7.14 17.27 21.54
C ALA A 754 -7.41 17.03 23.04
N ALA A 755 -8.60 16.52 23.37
CA ALA A 755 -9.08 16.29 24.73
C ALA A 755 -8.22 15.26 25.50
N LYS A 756 -7.92 15.54 26.78
CA LYS A 756 -7.21 14.61 27.68
C LYS A 756 -8.18 13.66 28.39
N THR A 757 -7.94 12.36 28.25
CA THR A 757 -8.55 11.28 29.05
C THR A 757 -7.78 11.13 30.36
N VAL A 758 -8.47 11.16 31.50
CA VAL A 758 -7.87 10.88 32.83
C VAL A 758 -8.28 9.46 33.24
N SER A 759 -7.31 8.61 33.53
CA SER A 759 -7.52 7.23 34.00
C SER A 759 -7.34 7.09 35.51
N ASP A 760 -7.91 6.00 36.03
CA ASP A 760 -8.44 5.80 37.38
C ASP A 760 -7.41 5.57 38.52
N GLY A 761 -7.73 6.15 39.69
CA GLY A 761 -7.58 5.63 41.05
C GLY A 761 -6.24 5.19 41.63
N ALA A 762 -5.71 6.00 42.56
CA ALA A 762 -5.07 5.50 43.79
C ALA A 762 -5.45 6.40 44.98
N GLU A 763 -6.11 5.86 46.01
CA GLU A 763 -6.35 6.55 47.28
C GLU A 763 -5.10 6.45 48.18
N LYS A 764 -4.70 7.56 48.80
CA LYS A 764 -3.74 7.57 49.92
C LYS A 764 -4.20 8.54 51.00
N ASP A 765 -4.15 8.07 52.24
CA ASP A 765 -4.38 8.92 53.41
C ASP A 765 -3.18 9.83 53.65
N VAL A 766 -3.41 11.14 53.68
CA VAL A 766 -2.42 12.12 54.15
C VAL A 766 -2.84 12.61 55.52
N THR A 767 -1.98 12.42 56.53
CA THR A 767 -2.18 12.98 57.87
C THR A 767 -1.48 14.33 57.94
N VAL A 768 -2.25 15.40 58.16
CA VAL A 768 -1.71 16.74 58.37
C VAL A 768 -1.83 17.06 59.86
N ASN A 769 -0.71 17.39 60.51
CA ASN A 769 -0.73 17.90 61.87
C ASN A 769 -1.00 19.40 61.82
N ILE A 770 -2.12 19.84 62.39
CA ILE A 770 -2.44 21.24 62.60
C ILE A 770 -1.96 21.57 64.02
N SER A 771 -0.91 22.38 64.14
CA SER A 771 -0.43 22.93 65.41
C SER A 771 -0.83 24.39 65.56
#